data_AF-A0A8J7FCN2-F1
#
_entry.id   AF-A0A8J7FCN2-F1
#
_cell.length_a   1.000
_cell.length_b   1.000
_cell.length_c   1.000
_cell.angle_alpha   90.00
_cell.angle_beta   90.00
_cell.angle_gamma   90.00
#
_symmetry.space_group_name_H-M   'P 1'
#
loop_
_entity.id
_entity.type
_entity.pdbx_description
1 polymer ?
#
loop_
_entity_poly.entity_id
_entity_poly.type
_entity_poly.pdbx_seq_one_letter_code
_entity_poly.pdbx_strand_id
1 'polypeptide(L)'
;MNTAHRKQLAGTQLDYYDTREAVEAIQPGAYATLPYTSRVLAEQLVRRCDPAALTDSLKQLINRQRTLDFPWYPARVVCHDILGQTALVDLAGLRDAIADQGGDPAKVNPVVPTQLIVDHSLAVEAPGFDPDAFEKNRAIEDRRNEDRFHFIEWCKTAFDNVDVIPAGNGIMHQINLEKMSPVIQNRDGVAYPDTCVGTDSHTPHVDALGVIAIGVGGLEAETVMLGLPSMMRLPDIVGVKIVGERQPGITATDIALAMTEFLRNEKVVSAYLEFFGPGAATLSIGDRATLSNMTPEYGASAGMFYIDEQTIDYLKLTGREPEQVALVEQYAKETGLWADDLAAAEYERVLEFDLSTVVRNMAGPSNPHRRLPTSALNERGIAGDEMLAAAQAEEAEGLMPDGAVIIAAITSCTNTSNPRNVVAAGLVAKKANELGLIRKPWVKSSFAPGSKVAKLYLEEAGLLPELEKLGFGIVAYACTTCNGMSGALDPVIEKEVVDRDLYATAVLSGNRNFDGRIHPHAKQAFLASPPLVVAYAIAGTVRFDIEKDVLGNDQNGNPVTLKDIWPSDEEIDALVAKSVKPEQFNQIYIPMFDLGDIEQAESPLYDWREMSTYIRRPPYWEGALAGERTMKGMRPLAVLGDNITTDHLSPSNAIQASSAAGEYCAKMGLPEEDFNSYATHRGDHLTAQRATFANPKLLNEMCRDENGEVKQGSLARIEPEGTESRMWEAIETYMERKQPLIIVAGADYGQGSSRDWAAKGVRLAGVETIVAEGFERIHRTNLVGMGVLPVEFKAGDTRETYGIDGTETFDVVGDISPRCDLTLIINRANGETVEVPVTCRLDTAAEVNVYNAGGVLQRFAKDFLASA
;
A
#
# COMPACT_ATOMS: atom_id res chain seq x y z
N MET A 1 -6.02 -21.58 -22.10
CA MET A 1 -4.68 -21.14 -22.53
C MET A 1 -4.56 -21.38 -24.03
N ASN A 2 -3.70 -20.62 -24.71
CA ASN A 2 -3.42 -20.80 -26.14
C ASN A 2 -2.59 -22.07 -26.39
N THR A 3 -2.50 -22.50 -27.65
CA THR A 3 -1.66 -23.65 -28.06
C THR A 3 -0.47 -23.27 -28.93
N ALA A 4 -0.52 -22.11 -29.59
CA ALA A 4 0.59 -21.59 -30.38
C ALA A 4 1.81 -21.30 -29.50
N HIS A 5 3.01 -21.56 -30.02
CA HIS A 5 4.30 -21.32 -29.36
C HIS A 5 4.53 -22.09 -28.04
N ARG A 6 3.67 -23.04 -27.67
CA ARG A 6 3.89 -23.91 -26.53
C ARG A 6 4.98 -24.94 -26.86
N LYS A 7 6.04 -24.98 -26.06
CA LYS A 7 7.19 -25.88 -26.20
C LYS A 7 7.54 -26.51 -24.87
N GLN A 8 8.20 -27.67 -24.90
CA GLN A 8 8.73 -28.29 -23.69
C GLN A 8 9.97 -27.52 -23.22
N LEU A 9 10.02 -27.14 -21.95
CA LEU A 9 11.20 -26.57 -21.31
C LEU A 9 12.26 -27.66 -21.20
N ALA A 10 13.40 -27.45 -21.87
CA ALA A 10 14.44 -28.46 -22.05
C ALA A 10 14.81 -29.16 -20.73
N GLY A 11 15.02 -30.48 -20.71
CA GLY A 11 15.42 -31.17 -19.48
C GLY A 11 14.37 -31.26 -18.36
N THR A 12 13.14 -30.76 -18.57
CA THR A 12 12.02 -30.87 -17.62
C THR A 12 10.81 -31.54 -18.29
N GLN A 13 9.78 -31.86 -17.50
CA GLN A 13 8.46 -32.28 -18.02
C GLN A 13 7.49 -31.09 -18.17
N LEU A 14 7.97 -29.86 -17.98
CA LEU A 14 7.15 -28.66 -18.03
C LEU A 14 7.14 -28.10 -19.45
N ASP A 15 6.01 -27.54 -19.84
CA ASP A 15 5.92 -26.69 -21.03
C ASP A 15 6.13 -25.22 -20.67
N TYR A 16 6.47 -24.40 -21.65
CA TYR A 16 6.45 -22.95 -21.59
C TYR A 16 6.00 -22.38 -22.93
N TYR A 17 5.71 -21.08 -22.97
CA TYR A 17 5.40 -20.38 -24.20
C TYR A 17 6.63 -19.64 -24.72
N ASP A 18 7.12 -20.04 -25.89
CA ASP A 18 8.27 -19.42 -26.56
C ASP A 18 7.90 -18.04 -27.10
N THR A 19 8.00 -17.07 -26.20
CA THR A 19 7.66 -15.68 -26.44
C THR A 19 8.62 -15.03 -27.42
N ARG A 20 9.89 -15.47 -27.42
CA ARG A 20 10.90 -15.02 -28.37
C ARG A 20 10.48 -15.39 -29.78
N GLU A 21 10.11 -16.64 -30.03
CA GLU A 21 9.61 -17.07 -31.34
C GLU A 21 8.39 -16.25 -31.80
N ALA A 22 7.42 -16.00 -30.90
CA ALA A 22 6.23 -15.22 -31.24
C ALA A 22 6.56 -13.77 -31.64
N VAL A 23 7.46 -13.11 -30.91
CA VAL A 23 7.91 -11.73 -31.17
C VAL A 23 8.74 -11.65 -32.46
N GLU A 24 9.69 -12.56 -32.64
CA GLU A 24 10.59 -12.62 -33.79
C GLU A 24 9.85 -12.92 -35.10
N ALA A 25 8.74 -13.67 -35.03
CA ALA A 25 7.86 -13.90 -36.18
C ALA A 25 7.16 -12.63 -36.67
N ILE A 26 6.95 -11.65 -35.79
CA ILE A 26 6.38 -10.33 -36.15
C ILE A 26 7.48 -9.41 -36.66
N GLN A 27 8.60 -9.31 -35.92
CA GLN A 27 9.72 -8.45 -36.27
C GLN A 27 11.06 -9.09 -35.83
N PRO A 28 11.90 -9.54 -36.78
CA PRO A 28 13.20 -10.10 -36.47
C PRO A 28 14.10 -9.11 -35.71
N GLY A 29 14.79 -9.60 -34.67
CA GLY A 29 15.66 -8.86 -33.77
C GLY A 29 14.94 -8.10 -32.65
N ALA A 30 13.60 -8.04 -32.66
CA ALA A 30 12.85 -7.22 -31.72
C ALA A 30 12.89 -7.75 -30.27
N TYR A 31 12.99 -9.07 -30.07
CA TYR A 31 12.95 -9.61 -28.70
C TYR A 31 14.13 -9.14 -27.86
N ALA A 32 15.32 -9.07 -28.47
CA ALA A 32 16.55 -8.62 -27.80
C ALA A 32 16.44 -7.18 -27.27
N THR A 33 15.66 -6.32 -27.95
CA THR A 33 15.49 -4.91 -27.58
C THR A 33 14.39 -4.68 -26.55
N LEU A 34 13.56 -5.69 -26.24
CA LEU A 34 12.47 -5.56 -25.28
C LEU A 34 13.02 -5.42 -23.84
N PRO A 35 12.52 -4.43 -23.07
CA PRO A 35 12.71 -4.38 -21.61
C PRO A 35 12.19 -5.63 -20.90
N TYR A 36 12.67 -5.90 -19.69
CA TYR A 36 12.27 -7.05 -18.88
C TYR A 36 10.75 -7.13 -18.70
N THR A 37 10.13 -6.01 -18.32
CA THR A 37 8.69 -5.89 -18.15
C THR A 37 7.95 -6.25 -19.43
N SER A 38 8.45 -5.81 -20.59
CA SER A 38 7.85 -6.16 -21.88
C SER A 38 8.00 -7.65 -22.22
N ARG A 39 9.10 -8.31 -21.85
CA ARG A 39 9.27 -9.76 -22.04
C ARG A 39 8.26 -10.55 -21.20
N VAL A 40 8.03 -10.17 -19.94
CA VAL A 40 7.03 -10.81 -19.06
C VAL A 40 5.60 -10.53 -19.55
N LEU A 41 5.27 -9.30 -19.94
CA LEU A 41 3.94 -8.97 -20.48
C LEU A 41 3.69 -9.67 -21.83
N ALA A 42 4.72 -9.84 -22.66
CA ALA A 42 4.60 -10.60 -23.90
C ALA A 42 4.31 -12.07 -23.63
N GLU A 43 4.94 -12.69 -22.61
CA GLU A 43 4.68 -14.09 -22.24
C GLU A 43 3.21 -14.33 -21.93
N GLN A 44 2.62 -13.50 -21.07
CA GLN A 44 1.23 -13.71 -20.67
C GLN A 44 0.25 -13.42 -21.82
N LEU A 45 0.63 -12.54 -22.76
CA LEU A 45 -0.14 -12.34 -23.99
C LEU A 45 -0.10 -13.59 -24.86
N VAL A 46 1.08 -14.15 -25.13
CA VAL A 46 1.22 -15.38 -25.93
C VAL A 46 0.43 -16.53 -25.30
N ARG A 47 0.47 -16.65 -23.97
CA ARG A 47 -0.21 -17.71 -23.22
C ARG A 47 -1.74 -17.54 -23.13
N ARG A 48 -2.26 -16.31 -23.03
CA ARG A 48 -3.67 -16.06 -22.66
C ARG A 48 -4.44 -15.05 -23.51
N CYS A 49 -3.81 -14.18 -24.28
CA CYS A 49 -4.51 -13.21 -25.13
C CYS A 49 -5.35 -13.96 -26.18
N ASP A 50 -6.51 -13.39 -26.55
CA ASP A 50 -7.29 -13.89 -27.68
C ASP A 50 -6.37 -13.97 -28.92
N PRO A 51 -6.24 -15.14 -29.59
CA PRO A 51 -5.43 -15.29 -30.78
C PRO A 51 -5.68 -14.23 -31.86
N ALA A 52 -6.91 -13.71 -31.98
CA ALA A 52 -7.26 -12.66 -32.94
C ALA A 52 -6.64 -11.28 -32.58
N ALA A 53 -6.40 -11.02 -31.30
CA ALA A 53 -5.83 -9.76 -30.80
C ALA A 53 -4.31 -9.84 -30.54
N LEU A 54 -3.76 -11.04 -30.41
CA LEU A 54 -2.38 -11.28 -29.97
C LEU A 54 -1.33 -10.48 -30.75
N THR A 55 -1.40 -10.47 -32.08
CA THR A 55 -0.40 -9.77 -32.91
C THR A 55 -0.41 -8.27 -32.65
N ASP A 56 -1.58 -7.66 -32.52
CA ASP A 56 -1.69 -6.21 -32.31
C ASP A 56 -1.33 -5.81 -30.88
N SER A 57 -1.61 -6.68 -29.89
CA SER A 57 -1.11 -6.53 -28.52
C SER A 57 0.42 -6.62 -28.46
N LEU A 58 1.05 -7.62 -29.09
CA LEU A 58 2.51 -7.75 -29.12
C LEU A 58 3.19 -6.57 -29.84
N LYS A 59 2.57 -6.02 -30.89
CA LYS A 59 3.06 -4.80 -31.55
C LYS A 59 3.09 -3.58 -30.63
N GLN A 60 2.23 -3.52 -29.60
CA GLN A 60 2.32 -2.44 -28.61
C GLN A 60 3.67 -2.52 -27.88
N LEU A 61 4.11 -3.72 -27.48
CA LEU A 61 5.40 -3.94 -26.80
C LEU A 61 6.59 -3.75 -27.74
N ILE A 62 6.55 -4.39 -28.93
CA ILE A 62 7.62 -4.34 -29.94
C ILE A 62 7.94 -2.90 -30.36
N ASN A 63 6.89 -2.12 -30.63
CA ASN A 63 7.04 -0.76 -31.16
C ASN A 63 6.94 0.31 -30.06
N ARG A 64 6.82 -0.09 -28.79
CA ARG A 64 6.64 0.81 -27.63
C ARG A 64 5.45 1.77 -27.80
N GLN A 65 4.34 1.25 -28.34
CA GLN A 65 3.11 2.02 -28.63
C GLN A 65 2.10 1.93 -27.48
N ARG A 66 1.37 3.04 -27.29
CA ARG A 66 0.33 3.20 -26.26
C ARG A 66 -1.03 3.48 -26.88
N THR A 67 -1.30 2.83 -28.03
CA THR A 67 -2.49 3.09 -28.86
C THR A 67 -3.62 2.10 -28.61
N LEU A 68 -3.30 0.93 -28.05
CA LEU A 68 -4.23 -0.15 -27.77
C LEU A 68 -4.01 -0.68 -26.35
N ASP A 69 -5.11 -0.96 -25.65
CA ASP A 69 -5.09 -1.67 -24.38
C ASP A 69 -5.10 -3.18 -24.61
N PHE A 70 -4.40 -3.92 -23.77
CA PHE A 70 -4.31 -5.38 -23.84
C PHE A 70 -4.59 -6.01 -22.47
N PRO A 71 -5.05 -7.26 -22.44
CA PRO A 71 -5.37 -7.92 -21.18
C PRO A 71 -4.08 -8.30 -20.45
N TRP A 72 -4.03 -8.01 -19.15
CA TRP A 72 -3.06 -8.57 -18.23
C TRP A 72 -3.75 -9.50 -17.24
N TYR A 73 -3.22 -10.71 -17.14
CA TYR A 73 -3.71 -11.74 -16.24
C TYR A 73 -2.66 -12.04 -15.17
N PRO A 74 -2.70 -11.36 -14.02
CA PRO A 74 -1.82 -11.65 -12.89
C PRO A 74 -1.92 -13.14 -12.48
N ALA A 75 -0.81 -13.72 -12.06
CA ALA A 75 -0.74 -15.14 -11.69
C ALA A 75 -1.39 -15.45 -10.33
N ARG A 76 -1.46 -14.45 -9.45
CA ARG A 76 -1.99 -14.54 -8.08
C ARG A 76 -2.37 -13.15 -7.54
N VAL A 77 -3.09 -13.16 -6.42
CA VAL A 77 -3.46 -11.97 -5.65
C VAL A 77 -2.89 -12.09 -4.23
N VAL A 78 -2.33 -11.01 -3.70
CA VAL A 78 -1.86 -10.96 -2.30
C VAL A 78 -2.55 -9.82 -1.57
N CYS A 79 -3.14 -10.10 -0.42
CA CYS A 79 -3.92 -9.13 0.31
C CYS A 79 -3.56 -9.09 1.79
N HIS A 80 -3.85 -7.95 2.42
CA HIS A 80 -3.79 -7.82 3.87
C HIS A 80 -5.21 -7.74 4.46
N ASP A 81 -5.33 -7.88 5.78
CA ASP A 81 -6.58 -8.00 6.54
C ASP A 81 -7.50 -6.77 6.52
N ILE A 82 -7.09 -5.62 5.97
CA ILE A 82 -8.00 -4.47 5.82
C ILE A 82 -8.69 -4.50 4.45
N LEU A 83 -7.91 -4.38 3.36
CA LEU A 83 -8.49 -4.30 2.01
C LEU A 83 -8.84 -5.69 1.46
N GLY A 84 -8.03 -6.71 1.75
CA GLY A 84 -8.32 -8.10 1.38
C GLY A 84 -9.56 -8.64 2.05
N GLN A 85 -9.73 -8.39 3.35
CA GLN A 85 -10.94 -8.78 4.07
C GLN A 85 -12.17 -8.11 3.46
N THR A 86 -12.07 -6.82 3.11
CA THR A 86 -13.18 -6.10 2.46
C THR A 86 -13.55 -6.77 1.12
N ALA A 87 -12.57 -7.14 0.29
CA ALA A 87 -12.82 -7.86 -0.95
C ALA A 87 -13.47 -9.24 -0.72
N LEU A 88 -13.07 -9.96 0.33
CA LEU A 88 -13.71 -11.24 0.68
C LEU A 88 -15.13 -11.05 1.23
N VAL A 89 -15.41 -9.96 1.96
CA VAL A 89 -16.79 -9.59 2.38
C VAL A 89 -17.66 -9.35 1.15
N ASP A 90 -17.14 -8.71 0.11
CA ASP A 90 -17.85 -8.49 -1.14
C ASP A 90 -18.17 -9.81 -1.86
N LEU A 91 -17.21 -10.74 -1.91
CA LEU A 91 -17.43 -12.08 -2.47
C LEU A 91 -18.44 -12.90 -1.65
N ALA A 92 -18.42 -12.79 -0.31
CA ALA A 92 -19.40 -13.42 0.56
C ALA A 92 -20.82 -12.85 0.31
N GLY A 93 -20.95 -11.53 0.19
CA GLY A 93 -22.22 -10.90 -0.18
C GLY A 93 -22.71 -11.31 -1.57
N LEU A 94 -21.78 -11.48 -2.53
CA LEU A 94 -22.07 -11.96 -3.88
C LEU A 94 -22.58 -13.40 -3.86
N ARG A 95 -22.05 -14.26 -2.98
CA ARG A 95 -22.59 -15.61 -2.77
C ARG A 95 -24.05 -15.57 -2.32
N ASP A 96 -24.39 -14.72 -1.36
CA ASP A 96 -25.79 -14.56 -0.95
C ASP A 96 -26.67 -14.10 -2.12
N ALA A 97 -26.21 -13.11 -2.90
CA ALA A 97 -26.97 -12.59 -4.03
C ALA A 97 -27.18 -13.62 -5.15
N ILE A 98 -26.20 -14.50 -5.40
CA ILE A 98 -26.31 -15.63 -6.33
C ILE A 98 -27.29 -16.68 -5.78
N ALA A 99 -27.22 -17.00 -4.50
CA ALA A 99 -28.12 -17.95 -3.85
C ALA A 99 -29.58 -17.45 -3.88
N ASP A 100 -29.82 -16.16 -3.59
CA ASP A 100 -31.14 -15.51 -3.65
C ASP A 100 -31.75 -15.57 -5.06
N GLN A 101 -30.91 -15.62 -6.10
CA GLN A 101 -31.31 -15.76 -7.51
C GLN A 101 -31.38 -17.22 -7.99
N GLY A 102 -31.16 -18.20 -7.10
CA GLY A 102 -31.22 -19.62 -7.40
C GLY A 102 -29.97 -20.21 -8.07
N GLY A 103 -28.87 -19.46 -8.13
CA GLY A 103 -27.57 -19.96 -8.57
C GLY A 103 -26.81 -20.71 -7.46
N ASP A 104 -25.71 -21.36 -7.83
CA ASP A 104 -24.84 -22.07 -6.89
C ASP A 104 -23.77 -21.13 -6.29
N PRO A 105 -23.88 -20.73 -5.01
CA PRO A 105 -22.93 -19.80 -4.39
C PRO A 105 -21.52 -20.36 -4.28
N ALA A 106 -21.32 -21.69 -4.21
CA ALA A 106 -19.99 -22.26 -4.03
C ALA A 106 -19.06 -21.99 -5.22
N LYS A 107 -19.62 -21.79 -6.41
CA LYS A 107 -18.86 -21.45 -7.62
C LYS A 107 -18.38 -19.99 -7.67
N VAL A 108 -18.89 -19.12 -6.80
CA VAL A 108 -18.28 -17.79 -6.58
C VAL A 108 -17.03 -18.02 -5.75
N ASN A 109 -15.89 -18.16 -6.41
CA ASN A 109 -14.62 -18.50 -5.80
C ASN A 109 -13.47 -17.82 -6.56
N PRO A 110 -12.41 -17.38 -5.88
CA PRO A 110 -11.20 -16.95 -6.57
C PRO A 110 -10.67 -18.06 -7.50
N VAL A 111 -10.33 -17.73 -8.74
CA VAL A 111 -9.78 -18.67 -9.74
C VAL A 111 -8.26 -18.62 -9.81
N VAL A 112 -7.65 -17.64 -9.17
CA VAL A 112 -6.20 -17.54 -8.96
C VAL A 112 -5.90 -17.65 -7.47
N PRO A 113 -4.73 -18.17 -7.08
CA PRO A 113 -4.30 -18.17 -5.69
C PRO A 113 -4.43 -16.77 -5.11
N THR A 114 -5.16 -16.68 -4.01
CA THR A 114 -5.42 -15.45 -3.28
C THR A 114 -4.94 -15.65 -1.87
N GLN A 115 -3.98 -14.84 -1.43
CA GLN A 115 -3.30 -15.10 -0.18
C GLN A 115 -3.46 -13.89 0.74
N LEU A 116 -4.18 -14.06 1.84
CA LEU A 116 -4.47 -13.02 2.82
C LEU A 116 -3.56 -13.15 4.03
N ILE A 117 -2.91 -12.06 4.43
CA ILE A 117 -2.05 -11.99 5.62
C ILE A 117 -2.68 -11.03 6.63
N VAL A 118 -2.75 -11.44 7.89
CA VAL A 118 -3.24 -10.59 8.98
C VAL A 118 -2.07 -9.87 9.65
N ASP A 119 -1.85 -8.61 9.26
CA ASP A 119 -0.71 -7.80 9.68
C ASP A 119 -1.03 -6.32 9.95
N HIS A 120 -2.26 -5.87 9.70
CA HIS A 120 -2.69 -4.48 9.90
C HIS A 120 -3.59 -4.27 11.14
N SER A 121 -3.89 -5.31 11.92
CA SER A 121 -4.79 -5.26 13.07
C SER A 121 -4.14 -4.85 14.40
N LEU A 122 -2.83 -5.05 14.57
CA LEU A 122 -2.14 -4.82 15.86
C LEU A 122 -1.70 -3.36 16.05
N ALA A 123 -2.10 -2.79 17.20
CA ALA A 123 -1.53 -1.55 17.75
C ALA A 123 -0.51 -1.84 18.85
N VAL A 124 0.55 -1.03 18.91
CA VAL A 124 1.60 -1.16 19.94
C VAL A 124 1.12 -0.50 21.24
N GLU A 125 0.21 -1.13 21.97
CA GLU A 125 -0.28 -0.60 23.26
C GLU A 125 0.78 -0.77 24.37
N ALA A 126 1.47 -1.90 24.39
CA ALA A 126 2.62 -2.18 25.23
C ALA A 126 3.94 -1.93 24.48
N PRO A 127 4.86 -1.11 25.02
CA PRO A 127 6.12 -0.76 24.37
C PRO A 127 7.19 -1.85 24.52
N GLY A 128 8.25 -1.81 23.70
CA GLY A 128 9.28 -2.85 23.63
C GLY A 128 10.18 -2.99 24.87
N PHE A 129 10.08 -2.09 25.86
CA PHE A 129 10.74 -2.26 27.17
C PHE A 129 9.85 -2.96 28.21
N ASP A 130 8.59 -3.26 27.88
CA ASP A 130 7.75 -4.18 28.64
C ASP A 130 8.12 -5.62 28.24
N PRO A 131 8.57 -6.48 29.17
CA PRO A 131 8.98 -7.85 28.84
C PRO A 131 7.84 -8.72 28.30
N ASP A 132 6.60 -8.35 28.57
CA ASP A 132 5.40 -9.06 28.10
C ASP A 132 4.71 -8.35 26.92
N ALA A 133 5.41 -7.40 26.27
CA ALA A 133 4.81 -6.53 25.24
C ALA A 133 4.10 -7.30 24.12
N PHE A 134 4.75 -8.34 23.59
CA PHE A 134 4.19 -9.17 22.53
C PHE A 134 2.84 -9.79 22.94
N GLU A 135 2.79 -10.45 24.09
CA GLU A 135 1.59 -11.14 24.56
C GLU A 135 0.47 -10.15 24.91
N LYS A 136 0.81 -9.02 25.55
CA LYS A 136 -0.16 -7.97 25.87
C LYS A 136 -0.78 -7.37 24.60
N ASN A 137 0.04 -7.06 23.60
CA ASN A 137 -0.44 -6.51 22.34
C ASN A 137 -1.30 -7.52 21.57
N ARG A 138 -0.91 -8.80 21.53
CA ARG A 138 -1.70 -9.87 20.89
C ARG A 138 -3.05 -10.09 21.58
N ALA A 139 -3.09 -10.09 22.91
CA ALA A 139 -4.35 -10.20 23.65
C ALA A 139 -5.31 -9.04 23.36
N ILE A 140 -4.78 -7.82 23.21
CA ILE A 140 -5.58 -6.64 22.83
C ILE A 140 -6.05 -6.74 21.37
N GLU A 141 -5.17 -7.17 20.47
CA GLU A 141 -5.50 -7.38 19.05
C GLU A 141 -6.62 -8.40 18.87
N ASP A 142 -6.54 -9.56 19.54
CA ASP A 142 -7.56 -10.61 19.47
C ASP A 142 -8.91 -10.11 20.00
N ARG A 143 -8.89 -9.38 21.11
CA ARG A 143 -10.10 -8.80 21.71
C ARG A 143 -10.77 -7.76 20.81
N ARG A 144 -9.99 -6.86 20.21
CA ARG A 144 -10.51 -5.75 19.37
C ARG A 144 -10.97 -6.21 17.99
N ASN A 145 -10.44 -7.32 17.49
CA ASN A 145 -10.66 -7.79 16.12
C ASN A 145 -11.37 -9.15 16.04
N GLU A 146 -12.03 -9.60 17.11
CA GLU A 146 -12.66 -10.94 17.17
C GLU A 146 -13.61 -11.19 15.99
N ASP A 147 -14.51 -10.25 15.68
CA ASP A 147 -15.44 -10.38 14.54
C ASP A 147 -14.71 -10.48 13.19
N ARG A 148 -13.61 -9.73 13.03
CA ARG A 148 -12.79 -9.76 11.81
C ARG A 148 -12.09 -11.09 11.66
N PHE A 149 -11.49 -11.58 12.74
CA PHE A 149 -10.79 -12.86 12.77
C PHE A 149 -11.75 -14.02 12.58
N HIS A 150 -12.95 -13.96 13.14
CA HIS A 150 -14.00 -14.94 12.87
C HIS A 150 -14.35 -15.02 11.36
N PHE A 151 -14.53 -13.88 10.70
CA PHE A 151 -14.80 -13.86 9.26
C PHE A 151 -13.61 -14.39 8.44
N ILE A 152 -12.38 -14.01 8.81
CA ILE A 152 -11.16 -14.46 8.13
C ILE A 152 -10.97 -15.99 8.28
N GLU A 153 -11.22 -16.56 9.47
CA GLU A 153 -11.16 -18.01 9.68
C GLU A 153 -12.26 -18.75 8.89
N TRP A 154 -13.45 -18.17 8.73
CA TRP A 154 -14.45 -18.71 7.81
C TRP A 154 -13.94 -18.69 6.36
N CYS A 155 -13.33 -17.60 5.90
CA CYS A 155 -12.81 -17.50 4.54
C CYS A 155 -11.80 -18.61 4.20
N LYS A 156 -10.96 -18.98 5.17
CA LYS A 156 -9.96 -20.06 5.04
C LYS A 156 -10.57 -21.41 4.65
N THR A 157 -11.82 -21.66 5.05
CA THR A 157 -12.50 -22.96 4.86
C THR A 157 -13.63 -22.89 3.83
N ALA A 158 -14.07 -21.68 3.48
CA ALA A 158 -15.18 -21.46 2.56
C ALA A 158 -14.77 -21.25 1.09
N PHE A 159 -13.50 -20.97 0.80
CA PHE A 159 -12.98 -20.74 -0.54
C PHE A 159 -11.78 -21.65 -0.87
N ASP A 160 -11.78 -22.29 -2.04
CA ASP A 160 -10.78 -23.30 -2.41
C ASP A 160 -9.37 -22.73 -2.70
N ASN A 161 -9.27 -21.47 -3.13
CA ASN A 161 -8.02 -20.82 -3.56
C ASN A 161 -7.63 -19.65 -2.65
N VAL A 162 -8.11 -19.65 -1.40
CA VAL A 162 -7.79 -18.61 -0.41
C VAL A 162 -6.91 -19.19 0.68
N ASP A 163 -5.65 -18.77 0.70
CA ASP A 163 -4.75 -19.05 1.83
C ASP A 163 -4.82 -17.90 2.83
N VAL A 164 -4.93 -18.23 4.12
CA VAL A 164 -4.91 -17.24 5.20
C VAL A 164 -3.70 -17.48 6.08
N ILE A 165 -2.85 -16.46 6.23
CA ILE A 165 -1.79 -16.41 7.23
C ILE A 165 -2.32 -15.64 8.44
N PRO A 166 -2.53 -16.31 9.59
CA PRO A 166 -3.19 -15.69 10.74
C PRO A 166 -2.32 -14.66 11.45
N ALA A 167 -2.94 -13.89 12.34
CA ALA A 167 -2.29 -12.80 13.05
C ALA A 167 -1.02 -13.23 13.80
N GLY A 168 -0.03 -12.33 13.84
CA GLY A 168 1.21 -12.55 14.58
C GLY A 168 2.22 -13.48 13.89
N ASN A 169 2.14 -13.66 12.56
CA ASN A 169 3.10 -14.44 11.78
C ASN A 169 4.09 -13.62 10.95
N GLY A 170 3.78 -12.36 10.66
CA GLY A 170 4.63 -11.46 9.88
C GLY A 170 3.84 -10.48 9.04
N ILE A 171 4.55 -9.71 8.23
CA ILE A 171 4.02 -8.68 7.33
C ILE A 171 3.95 -9.26 5.92
N MET A 172 2.84 -8.97 5.23
CA MET A 172 2.48 -9.47 3.90
C MET A 172 3.65 -9.48 2.92
N HIS A 173 4.32 -8.34 2.76
CA HIS A 173 5.40 -8.16 1.79
C HIS A 173 6.64 -9.00 2.10
N GLN A 174 6.99 -9.13 3.38
CA GLN A 174 8.16 -9.91 3.79
C GLN A 174 7.88 -11.41 3.64
N ILE A 175 6.70 -11.89 4.04
CA ILE A 175 6.30 -13.29 3.82
C ILE A 175 6.20 -13.58 2.30
N ASN A 176 5.74 -12.60 1.51
CA ASN A 176 5.67 -12.73 0.06
C ASN A 176 7.06 -12.93 -0.58
N LEU A 177 8.03 -12.10 -0.17
CA LEU A 177 9.42 -12.20 -0.61
C LEU A 177 10.08 -13.51 -0.14
N GLU A 178 9.90 -13.87 1.14
CA GLU A 178 10.60 -14.99 1.76
C GLU A 178 10.03 -16.36 1.34
N LYS A 179 8.71 -16.49 1.14
CA LYS A 179 8.06 -17.80 0.88
C LYS A 179 6.96 -17.83 -0.18
N MET A 180 6.14 -16.80 -0.36
CA MET A 180 4.95 -16.96 -1.21
C MET A 180 5.27 -16.90 -2.70
N SER A 181 6.10 -15.95 -3.15
CA SER A 181 6.43 -15.83 -4.57
C SER A 181 7.33 -16.96 -5.05
N PRO A 182 6.92 -17.77 -6.03
CA PRO A 182 7.79 -18.79 -6.63
C PRO A 182 8.80 -18.21 -7.62
N VAL A 183 8.72 -16.91 -7.94
CA VAL A 183 9.43 -16.22 -9.04
C VAL A 183 9.03 -16.73 -10.43
N ILE A 184 9.10 -18.04 -10.66
CA ILE A 184 8.56 -18.73 -11.84
C ILE A 184 7.48 -19.70 -11.36
N GLN A 185 6.25 -19.48 -11.83
CA GLN A 185 5.10 -20.34 -11.56
C GLN A 185 5.28 -21.69 -12.25
N ASN A 186 4.74 -22.74 -11.65
CA ASN A 186 4.54 -24.05 -12.25
C ASN A 186 3.09 -24.48 -11.98
N ARG A 187 2.22 -24.36 -12.99
CA ARG A 187 0.80 -24.70 -12.86
C ARG A 187 0.34 -25.49 -14.07
N ASP A 188 -0.35 -26.61 -13.82
CA ASP A 188 -0.89 -27.50 -14.86
C ASP A 188 0.18 -27.95 -15.88
N GLY A 189 1.41 -28.19 -15.40
CA GLY A 189 2.55 -28.58 -16.23
C GLY A 189 3.13 -27.46 -17.08
N VAL A 190 2.82 -26.19 -16.79
CA VAL A 190 3.33 -25.02 -17.52
C VAL A 190 4.14 -24.11 -16.59
N ALA A 191 5.36 -23.78 -17.01
CA ALA A 191 6.22 -22.78 -16.38
C ALA A 191 6.01 -21.39 -17.00
N TYR A 192 5.88 -20.36 -16.17
CA TYR A 192 5.71 -18.96 -16.60
C TYR A 192 6.11 -17.97 -15.49
N PRO A 193 6.41 -16.70 -15.78
CA PRO A 193 6.83 -15.74 -14.76
C PRO A 193 5.72 -15.49 -13.74
N ASP A 194 6.11 -15.39 -12.47
CA ASP A 194 5.22 -14.90 -11.44
C ASP A 194 4.87 -13.43 -11.69
N THR A 195 3.60 -13.10 -11.49
CA THR A 195 3.08 -11.74 -11.54
C THR A 195 1.94 -11.63 -10.53
N CYS A 196 1.81 -10.51 -9.84
CA CYS A 196 0.71 -10.34 -8.91
C CYS A 196 0.17 -8.92 -8.85
N VAL A 197 -1.09 -8.83 -8.46
CA VAL A 197 -1.63 -7.60 -7.90
C VAL A 197 -1.76 -7.79 -6.41
N GLY A 198 -1.56 -6.73 -5.64
CA GLY A 198 -1.80 -6.79 -4.21
C GLY A 198 -2.60 -5.60 -3.71
N THR A 199 -3.43 -5.83 -2.70
CA THR A 199 -4.27 -4.77 -2.11
C THR A 199 -3.47 -3.86 -1.18
N ASP A 200 -2.17 -3.69 -1.39
CA ASP A 200 -1.31 -2.73 -0.70
C ASP A 200 -0.36 -2.06 -1.70
N SER A 201 -0.07 -0.78 -1.51
CA SER A 201 0.78 -0.03 -2.44
C SER A 201 2.21 -0.55 -2.52
N HIS A 202 2.77 -1.14 -1.45
CA HIS A 202 4.16 -1.59 -1.41
C HIS A 202 4.33 -3.05 -1.85
N THR A 203 3.30 -3.63 -2.48
CA THR A 203 3.38 -4.91 -3.20
C THR A 203 4.60 -5.02 -4.14
N PRO A 204 5.08 -3.93 -4.78
CA PRO A 204 6.37 -3.90 -5.47
C PRO A 204 7.59 -4.37 -4.67
N HIS A 205 7.51 -4.57 -3.35
CA HIS A 205 8.63 -5.15 -2.56
C HIS A 205 9.18 -6.45 -3.18
N VAL A 206 8.32 -7.30 -3.75
CA VAL A 206 8.71 -8.55 -4.42
C VAL A 206 9.32 -8.35 -5.82
N ASP A 207 9.22 -7.15 -6.39
CA ASP A 207 9.83 -6.80 -7.68
C ASP A 207 11.36 -6.98 -7.67
N ALA A 208 11.97 -6.99 -6.47
CA ALA A 208 13.36 -7.32 -6.23
C ALA A 208 13.76 -8.72 -6.72
N LEU A 209 12.81 -9.65 -6.87
CA LEU A 209 13.02 -11.01 -7.38
C LEU A 209 12.76 -11.14 -8.90
N GLY A 210 12.48 -10.05 -9.61
CA GLY A 210 12.07 -10.12 -11.02
C GLY A 210 10.60 -10.46 -11.24
N VAL A 211 9.75 -10.23 -10.24
CA VAL A 211 8.30 -10.50 -10.28
C VAL A 211 7.56 -9.21 -10.55
N ILE A 212 6.71 -9.13 -11.58
CA ILE A 212 5.91 -7.90 -11.78
C ILE A 212 4.80 -7.86 -10.74
N ALA A 213 4.92 -6.98 -9.77
CA ALA A 213 3.94 -6.82 -8.71
C ALA A 213 3.50 -5.36 -8.56
N ILE A 214 2.19 -5.10 -8.62
CA ILE A 214 1.66 -3.73 -8.45
C ILE A 214 0.61 -3.66 -7.35
N GLY A 215 0.57 -2.51 -6.66
CA GLY A 215 -0.49 -2.20 -5.72
C GLY A 215 -1.78 -1.78 -6.43
N VAL A 216 -2.90 -2.37 -6.04
CA VAL A 216 -4.24 -2.09 -6.59
C VAL A 216 -5.28 -1.87 -5.47
N GLY A 217 -6.49 -1.44 -5.85
CA GLY A 217 -7.63 -1.40 -4.93
C GLY A 217 -8.35 -2.75 -4.81
N GLY A 218 -9.24 -2.88 -3.83
CA GLY A 218 -10.02 -4.12 -3.59
C GLY A 218 -10.78 -4.60 -4.84
N LEU A 219 -11.49 -3.70 -5.51
CA LEU A 219 -12.29 -4.01 -6.71
C LEU A 219 -11.45 -4.52 -7.91
N GLU A 220 -10.24 -3.98 -8.09
CA GLU A 220 -9.32 -4.47 -9.14
C GLU A 220 -8.74 -5.83 -8.74
N ALA A 221 -8.44 -6.05 -7.45
CA ALA A 221 -8.06 -7.36 -6.95
C ALA A 221 -9.19 -8.40 -7.12
N GLU A 222 -10.44 -8.04 -6.82
CA GLU A 222 -11.64 -8.88 -7.06
C GLU A 222 -11.83 -9.24 -8.53
N THR A 223 -11.59 -8.28 -9.44
CA THR A 223 -11.61 -8.52 -10.89
C THR A 223 -10.67 -9.69 -11.24
N VAL A 224 -9.45 -9.66 -10.70
CA VAL A 224 -8.43 -10.69 -10.90
C VAL A 224 -8.80 -12.00 -10.20
N MET A 225 -9.30 -11.94 -8.96
CA MET A 225 -9.81 -13.11 -8.22
C MET A 225 -10.87 -13.84 -9.03
N LEU A 226 -11.77 -13.11 -9.70
CA LEU A 226 -12.87 -13.68 -10.50
C LEU A 226 -12.45 -14.07 -11.94
N GLY A 227 -11.15 -13.97 -12.27
CA GLY A 227 -10.58 -14.48 -13.52
C GLY A 227 -10.65 -13.53 -14.70
N LEU A 228 -11.14 -12.31 -14.49
CA LEU A 228 -11.13 -11.25 -15.50
C LEU A 228 -9.73 -10.61 -15.57
N PRO A 229 -9.26 -10.21 -16.77
CA PRO A 229 -8.00 -9.50 -16.88
C PRO A 229 -8.11 -8.09 -16.30
N SER A 230 -7.01 -7.59 -15.72
CA SER A 230 -6.82 -6.15 -15.62
C SER A 230 -6.41 -5.64 -17.01
N MET A 231 -7.20 -4.74 -17.59
CA MET A 231 -6.90 -4.17 -18.90
C MET A 231 -5.84 -3.09 -18.75
N MET A 232 -4.72 -3.23 -19.46
CA MET A 232 -3.61 -2.29 -19.35
C MET A 232 -3.24 -1.68 -20.69
N ARG A 233 -2.88 -0.40 -20.66
CA ARG A 233 -2.07 0.23 -21.71
C ARG A 233 -0.60 -0.06 -21.43
N LEU A 234 0.24 -0.14 -22.46
CA LEU A 234 1.69 -0.25 -22.26
C LEU A 234 2.17 0.89 -21.33
N PRO A 235 2.74 0.57 -20.15
CA PRO A 235 3.27 1.58 -19.25
C PRO A 235 4.48 2.28 -19.86
N ASP A 236 4.80 3.46 -19.33
CA ASP A 236 6.12 4.06 -19.55
C ASP A 236 7.18 3.26 -18.82
N ILE A 237 8.17 2.72 -19.55
CA ILE A 237 9.22 1.86 -18.98
C ILE A 237 10.53 2.66 -18.99
N VAL A 238 11.01 3.00 -17.80
CA VAL A 238 12.21 3.82 -17.61
C VAL A 238 13.31 2.95 -17.03
N GLY A 239 14.46 2.92 -17.71
CA GLY A 239 15.65 2.26 -17.20
C GLY A 239 16.34 3.14 -16.16
N VAL A 240 16.67 2.58 -15.00
CA VAL A 240 17.46 3.26 -13.96
C VAL A 240 18.80 2.55 -13.83
N LYS A 241 19.83 3.12 -14.45
CA LYS A 241 21.18 2.60 -14.44
C LYS A 241 21.88 2.98 -13.14
N ILE A 242 22.07 2.01 -12.27
CA ILE A 242 22.80 2.15 -11.01
C ILE A 242 24.29 1.91 -11.27
N VAL A 243 25.11 2.90 -10.93
CA VAL A 243 26.56 2.90 -11.07
C VAL A 243 27.25 3.18 -9.73
N GLY A 244 28.58 3.06 -9.71
CA GLY A 244 29.37 3.28 -8.51
C GLY A 244 29.23 2.18 -7.46
N GLU A 245 29.74 2.45 -6.27
CA GLU A 245 29.75 1.50 -5.16
C GLU A 245 29.26 2.16 -3.86
N ARG A 246 28.58 1.35 -3.04
CA ARG A 246 28.11 1.75 -1.72
C ARG A 246 29.29 2.18 -0.84
N GLN A 247 29.20 3.36 -0.25
CA GLN A 247 30.24 3.86 0.66
C GLN A 247 30.19 3.15 2.03
N PRO A 248 31.32 3.07 2.76
CA PRO A 248 31.37 2.41 4.05
C PRO A 248 30.36 2.98 5.07
N GLY A 249 29.65 2.09 5.76
CA GLY A 249 28.71 2.45 6.82
C GLY A 249 27.38 3.05 6.35
N ILE A 250 27.14 3.10 5.04
CA ILE A 250 25.86 3.48 4.43
C ILE A 250 24.91 2.28 4.45
N THR A 251 23.64 2.50 4.77
CA THR A 251 22.60 1.46 4.87
C THR A 251 21.77 1.34 3.58
N ALA A 252 20.99 0.27 3.44
CA ALA A 252 20.06 0.15 2.30
C ALA A 252 19.00 1.25 2.36
N THR A 253 18.61 1.64 3.58
CA THR A 253 17.67 2.72 3.83
C THR A 253 18.21 4.05 3.29
N ASP A 254 19.49 4.35 3.52
CA ASP A 254 20.12 5.58 3.02
C ASP A 254 20.07 5.66 1.48
N ILE A 255 20.30 4.53 0.80
CA ILE A 255 20.20 4.41 -0.66
C ILE A 255 18.75 4.59 -1.11
N ALA A 256 17.80 3.93 -0.46
CA ALA A 256 16.38 4.01 -0.82
C ALA A 256 15.82 5.43 -0.66
N LEU A 257 16.18 6.14 0.41
CA LEU A 257 15.77 7.53 0.63
C LEU A 257 16.42 8.49 -0.37
N ALA A 258 17.71 8.30 -0.70
CA ALA A 258 18.39 9.06 -1.74
C ALA A 258 17.80 8.84 -3.13
N MET A 259 17.50 7.58 -3.47
CA MET A 259 16.89 7.26 -4.73
C MET A 259 15.43 7.74 -4.82
N THR A 260 14.71 7.75 -3.71
CA THR A 260 13.33 8.29 -3.66
C THR A 260 13.31 9.78 -4.01
N GLU A 261 14.20 10.58 -3.41
CA GLU A 261 14.36 12.00 -3.78
C GLU A 261 14.72 12.16 -5.26
N PHE A 262 15.73 11.41 -5.72
CA PHE A 262 16.20 11.45 -7.12
C PHE A 262 15.06 11.15 -8.11
N LEU A 263 14.38 10.02 -7.95
CA LEU A 263 13.32 9.58 -8.84
C LEU A 263 12.09 10.52 -8.81
N ARG A 264 11.80 11.15 -7.65
CA ARG A 264 10.78 12.21 -7.61
C ARG A 264 11.15 13.42 -8.43
N ASN A 265 12.40 13.88 -8.33
CA ASN A 265 12.88 14.98 -9.15
C ASN A 265 12.87 14.64 -10.65
N GLU A 266 13.07 13.36 -11.00
CA GLU A 266 12.99 12.85 -12.35
C GLU A 266 11.55 12.59 -12.85
N LYS A 267 10.51 12.83 -12.03
CA LYS A 267 9.09 12.78 -12.44
C LYS A 267 8.66 11.44 -13.06
N VAL A 268 8.96 10.33 -12.40
CA VAL A 268 8.63 8.98 -12.85
C VAL A 268 7.23 8.49 -12.45
N VAL A 269 6.27 9.41 -12.28
CA VAL A 269 4.91 9.08 -11.81
C VAL A 269 4.25 8.10 -12.78
N SER A 270 3.68 7.02 -12.27
CA SER A 270 3.04 5.93 -13.03
C SER A 270 3.95 5.14 -13.98
N ALA A 271 5.25 5.45 -14.05
CA ALA A 271 6.20 4.67 -14.83
C ALA A 271 6.48 3.32 -14.16
N TYR A 272 6.99 2.37 -14.95
CA TYR A 272 7.54 1.10 -14.50
C TYR A 272 9.06 1.25 -14.58
N LEU A 273 9.74 1.13 -13.44
CA LEU A 273 11.19 1.29 -13.38
C LEU A 273 11.86 -0.07 -13.48
N GLU A 274 12.93 -0.14 -14.27
CA GLU A 274 13.83 -1.28 -14.31
C GLU A 274 15.22 -0.85 -13.84
N PHE A 275 15.65 -1.34 -12.68
CA PHE A 275 16.97 -1.08 -12.11
C PHE A 275 18.01 -2.02 -12.71
N PHE A 276 19.06 -1.47 -13.30
CA PHE A 276 20.12 -2.23 -13.97
C PHE A 276 21.49 -1.59 -13.82
N GLY A 277 22.53 -2.23 -14.36
CA GLY A 277 23.89 -1.71 -14.36
C GLY A 277 24.78 -2.28 -13.25
N PRO A 278 26.07 -1.93 -13.25
CA PRO A 278 27.07 -2.56 -12.39
C PRO A 278 26.79 -2.38 -10.89
N GLY A 279 26.25 -1.24 -10.47
CA GLY A 279 25.91 -1.01 -9.08
C GLY A 279 24.66 -1.79 -8.63
N ALA A 280 23.73 -2.10 -9.54
CA ALA A 280 22.57 -2.94 -9.22
C ALA A 280 22.99 -4.39 -8.92
N ALA A 281 24.00 -4.91 -9.64
CA ALA A 281 24.53 -6.26 -9.45
C ALA A 281 25.20 -6.46 -8.07
N THR A 282 25.68 -5.38 -7.43
CA THR A 282 26.31 -5.44 -6.10
C THR A 282 25.31 -5.43 -4.94
N LEU A 283 24.04 -5.10 -5.21
CA LEU A 283 23.00 -5.02 -4.18
C LEU A 283 22.42 -6.42 -3.91
N SER A 284 22.38 -6.81 -2.64
CA SER A 284 21.69 -8.04 -2.21
C SER A 284 20.19 -7.93 -2.45
N ILE A 285 19.46 -9.05 -2.46
CA ILE A 285 17.98 -9.00 -2.53
C ILE A 285 17.39 -8.19 -1.37
N GLY A 286 17.98 -8.24 -0.17
CA GLY A 286 17.54 -7.41 0.94
C GLY A 286 17.67 -5.91 0.64
N ASP A 287 18.74 -5.48 -0.03
CA ASP A 287 18.90 -4.08 -0.44
C ASP A 287 17.89 -3.74 -1.56
N ARG A 288 17.80 -4.58 -2.60
CA ARG A 288 16.86 -4.42 -3.72
C ARG A 288 15.42 -4.31 -3.25
N ALA A 289 15.00 -5.16 -2.31
CA ALA A 289 13.67 -5.15 -1.75
C ALA A 289 13.36 -3.86 -0.96
N THR A 290 14.34 -3.30 -0.24
CA THR A 290 14.19 -1.97 0.37
C THR A 290 13.94 -0.88 -0.69
N LEU A 291 14.62 -0.94 -1.82
CA LEU A 291 14.49 0.01 -2.93
C LEU A 291 13.15 -0.16 -3.69
N SER A 292 12.78 -1.40 -4.00
CA SER A 292 11.52 -1.73 -4.68
C SER A 292 10.29 -1.46 -3.79
N ASN A 293 10.41 -1.63 -2.47
CA ASN A 293 9.33 -1.30 -1.53
C ASN A 293 8.90 0.17 -1.64
N MET A 294 9.85 1.09 -1.79
CA MET A 294 9.59 2.53 -1.86
C MET A 294 8.99 3.01 -3.19
N THR A 295 8.62 2.07 -4.09
CA THR A 295 7.95 2.35 -5.38
C THR A 295 6.84 3.40 -5.29
N PRO A 296 5.89 3.31 -4.35
CA PRO A 296 4.83 4.32 -4.23
C PRO A 296 5.35 5.70 -3.82
N GLU A 297 6.41 5.77 -3.04
CA GLU A 297 6.95 7.02 -2.50
C GLU A 297 7.65 7.84 -3.59
N TYR A 298 8.31 7.20 -4.56
CA TYR A 298 8.75 7.85 -5.82
C TYR A 298 7.72 7.79 -6.96
N GLY A 299 6.58 7.15 -6.70
CA GLY A 299 5.31 7.16 -7.45
C GLY A 299 5.31 6.46 -8.78
N ALA A 300 6.29 5.60 -9.01
CA ALA A 300 6.19 4.59 -10.04
C ALA A 300 5.08 3.58 -9.69
N SER A 301 4.70 2.75 -10.65
CA SER A 301 3.78 1.63 -10.44
C SER A 301 4.50 0.31 -10.11
N ALA A 302 5.76 0.17 -10.54
CA ALA A 302 6.63 -0.98 -10.30
C ALA A 302 8.09 -0.52 -10.21
N GLY A 303 8.91 -1.27 -9.47
CA GLY A 303 10.33 -0.98 -9.21
C GLY A 303 11.17 -2.25 -9.31
N MET A 304 11.49 -2.67 -10.53
CA MET A 304 11.95 -4.01 -10.87
C MET A 304 13.47 -4.17 -10.83
N PHE A 305 13.93 -5.30 -10.30
CA PHE A 305 15.27 -5.83 -10.57
C PHE A 305 15.17 -7.10 -11.42
N TYR A 306 16.20 -7.38 -12.23
CA TYR A 306 16.22 -8.59 -13.05
C TYR A 306 16.54 -9.83 -12.22
N ILE A 307 16.16 -10.99 -12.77
CA ILE A 307 16.60 -12.28 -12.22
C ILE A 307 18.09 -12.44 -12.51
N ASP A 308 18.88 -12.63 -11.45
CA ASP A 308 20.32 -12.87 -11.52
C ASP A 308 20.80 -13.76 -10.37
N GLU A 309 22.12 -13.84 -10.16
CA GLU A 309 22.69 -14.67 -9.10
C GLU A 309 22.23 -14.26 -7.69
N GLN A 310 21.97 -12.97 -7.44
CA GLN A 310 21.45 -12.52 -6.15
C GLN A 310 20.07 -13.10 -5.89
N THR A 311 19.23 -13.21 -6.92
CA THR A 311 17.93 -13.91 -6.83
C THR A 311 18.13 -15.37 -6.42
N ILE A 312 19.04 -16.08 -7.07
CA ILE A 312 19.30 -17.50 -6.79
C ILE A 312 19.87 -17.71 -5.38
N ASP A 313 20.84 -16.89 -4.97
CA ASP A 313 21.42 -16.94 -3.63
C ASP A 313 20.39 -16.66 -2.54
N TYR A 314 19.49 -15.69 -2.77
CA TYR A 314 18.42 -15.40 -1.83
C TYR A 314 17.42 -16.55 -1.73
N LEU A 315 16.99 -17.15 -2.85
CA LEU A 315 16.08 -18.30 -2.81
C LEU A 315 16.70 -19.49 -2.07
N LYS A 316 18.00 -19.73 -2.23
CA LYS A 316 18.72 -20.74 -1.42
C LYS A 316 18.74 -20.36 0.06
N LEU A 317 19.05 -19.10 0.37
CA LEU A 317 19.11 -18.57 1.74
C LEU A 317 17.77 -18.70 2.45
N THR A 318 16.65 -18.45 1.76
CA THR A 318 15.29 -18.53 2.32
C THR A 318 14.74 -19.96 2.37
N GLY A 319 15.57 -20.97 2.10
CA GLY A 319 15.17 -22.37 2.18
C GLY A 319 14.19 -22.78 1.08
N ARG A 320 14.22 -22.13 -0.09
CA ARG A 320 13.38 -22.53 -1.22
C ARG A 320 13.77 -23.92 -1.72
N GLU A 321 12.76 -24.68 -2.15
CA GLU A 321 12.97 -26.04 -2.64
C GLU A 321 13.98 -26.06 -3.80
N PRO A 322 14.96 -26.98 -3.82
CA PRO A 322 16.00 -27.03 -4.84
C PRO A 322 15.46 -27.10 -6.27
N GLU A 323 14.35 -27.81 -6.48
CA GLU A 323 13.68 -27.92 -7.78
C GLU A 323 13.09 -26.59 -8.25
N GLN A 324 12.55 -25.80 -7.31
CA GLN A 324 12.04 -24.47 -7.62
C GLN A 324 13.18 -23.52 -7.95
N VAL A 325 14.30 -23.55 -7.21
CA VAL A 325 15.48 -22.73 -7.50
C VAL A 325 16.03 -23.06 -8.89
N ALA A 326 16.17 -24.35 -9.21
CA ALA A 326 16.63 -24.81 -10.52
C ALA A 326 15.68 -24.37 -11.64
N LEU A 327 14.36 -24.46 -11.42
CA LEU A 327 13.36 -24.00 -12.38
C LEU A 327 13.50 -22.49 -12.66
N VAL A 328 13.67 -21.66 -11.62
CA VAL A 328 13.82 -20.21 -11.77
C VAL A 328 15.02 -19.87 -12.64
N GLU A 329 16.18 -20.42 -12.31
CA GLU A 329 17.43 -20.17 -13.05
C GLU A 329 17.29 -20.64 -14.50
N GLN A 330 16.79 -21.86 -14.69
CA GLN A 330 16.68 -22.47 -16.00
C GLN A 330 15.69 -21.72 -16.90
N TYR A 331 14.49 -21.43 -16.39
CA TYR A 331 13.46 -20.72 -17.15
C TYR A 331 13.94 -19.32 -17.53
N ALA A 332 14.58 -18.60 -16.60
CA ALA A 332 15.06 -17.25 -16.86
C ALA A 332 16.13 -17.24 -17.97
N LYS A 333 17.08 -18.19 -17.96
CA LYS A 333 18.11 -18.31 -19.00
C LYS A 333 17.54 -18.76 -20.35
N GLU A 334 16.60 -19.71 -20.36
CA GLU A 334 15.97 -20.19 -21.61
C GLU A 334 15.18 -19.07 -22.29
N THR A 335 14.37 -18.34 -21.51
CA THR A 335 13.47 -17.33 -22.06
C THR A 335 14.14 -15.98 -22.29
N GLY A 336 15.27 -15.71 -21.65
CA GLY A 336 15.95 -14.41 -21.70
C GLY A 336 15.41 -13.42 -20.67
N LEU A 337 15.01 -13.90 -19.51
CA LEU A 337 14.72 -13.07 -18.33
C LEU A 337 15.95 -12.95 -17.40
N TRP A 338 17.03 -13.68 -17.68
CA TRP A 338 18.29 -13.53 -16.95
C TRP A 338 18.94 -12.17 -17.27
N ALA A 339 19.54 -11.52 -16.27
CA ALA A 339 20.09 -10.17 -16.38
C ALA A 339 21.02 -9.95 -17.59
N ASP A 340 21.88 -10.93 -17.90
CA ASP A 340 22.83 -10.83 -19.03
C ASP A 340 22.13 -10.75 -20.40
N ASP A 341 20.96 -11.39 -20.56
CA ASP A 341 20.18 -11.38 -21.80
C ASP A 341 19.44 -10.06 -22.05
N LEU A 342 19.50 -9.12 -21.09
CA LEU A 342 18.88 -7.80 -21.15
C LEU A 342 19.88 -6.70 -21.48
N ALA A 343 21.16 -7.02 -21.72
CA ALA A 343 22.18 -6.03 -22.04
C ALA A 343 21.87 -5.19 -23.29
N ALA A 344 21.03 -5.71 -24.20
CA ALA A 344 20.58 -5.03 -25.41
C ALA A 344 19.17 -4.42 -25.31
N ALA A 345 18.52 -4.47 -24.13
CA ALA A 345 17.22 -3.85 -23.92
C ALA A 345 17.29 -2.34 -24.14
N GLU A 346 16.31 -1.77 -24.84
CA GLU A 346 16.24 -0.32 -25.05
C GLU A 346 15.03 0.28 -24.34
N TYR A 347 15.29 1.39 -23.67
CA TYR A 347 14.33 2.20 -22.93
C TYR A 347 14.09 3.51 -23.67
N GLU A 348 12.86 4.03 -23.60
CA GLU A 348 12.56 5.38 -24.11
C GLU A 348 13.28 6.45 -23.28
N ARG A 349 13.54 6.15 -22.01
CA ARG A 349 14.28 7.02 -21.09
C ARG A 349 15.19 6.19 -20.18
N VAL A 350 16.43 6.64 -20.02
CA VAL A 350 17.39 6.07 -19.07
C VAL A 350 17.83 7.16 -18.10
N LEU A 351 17.76 6.85 -16.81
CA LEU A 351 18.25 7.65 -15.70
C LEU A 351 19.52 7.01 -15.14
N GLU A 352 20.47 7.79 -14.65
CA GLU A 352 21.70 7.28 -14.03
C GLU A 352 21.76 7.70 -12.56
N PHE A 353 21.99 6.74 -11.65
CA PHE A 353 22.09 6.95 -10.21
C PHE A 353 23.41 6.39 -9.68
N ASP A 354 24.23 7.22 -9.02
CA ASP A 354 25.55 6.83 -8.52
C ASP A 354 25.53 6.56 -7.02
N LEU A 355 25.71 5.29 -6.63
CA LEU A 355 25.76 4.82 -5.25
C LEU A 355 26.84 5.53 -4.42
N SER A 356 27.93 5.98 -5.07
CA SER A 356 29.09 6.58 -4.40
C SER A 356 28.77 7.97 -3.82
N THR A 357 27.68 8.59 -4.26
CA THR A 357 27.21 9.90 -3.80
C THR A 357 26.30 9.82 -2.57
N VAL A 358 25.85 8.61 -2.20
CA VAL A 358 24.94 8.40 -1.09
C VAL A 358 25.68 8.62 0.23
N VAL A 359 25.07 9.41 1.10
CA VAL A 359 25.53 9.69 2.47
C VAL A 359 24.49 9.21 3.47
N ARG A 360 24.85 9.10 4.75
CA ARG A 360 23.89 8.78 5.81
C ARG A 360 22.79 9.85 5.83
N ASN A 361 21.54 9.43 5.79
CA ASN A 361 20.42 10.35 5.70
C ASN A 361 19.15 9.82 6.35
N MET A 362 18.27 10.77 6.64
CA MET A 362 16.89 10.57 7.03
C MET A 362 15.99 11.11 5.92
N ALA A 363 14.68 10.92 6.04
CA ALA A 363 13.71 11.69 5.26
C ALA A 363 12.70 12.37 6.16
N GLY A 364 12.44 13.64 5.89
CA GLY A 364 11.53 14.49 6.62
C GLY A 364 12.03 15.92 6.82
N PRO A 365 11.31 16.70 7.63
CA PRO A 365 10.09 16.30 8.32
C PRO A 365 8.89 16.08 7.40
N SER A 366 8.07 15.09 7.77
CA SER A 366 6.73 14.79 7.26
C SER A 366 6.55 14.67 5.74
N ASN A 367 7.62 14.30 5.04
CA ASN A 367 7.61 14.03 3.61
C ASN A 367 8.67 12.95 3.29
N PRO A 368 8.27 11.80 2.71
CA PRO A 368 9.18 10.67 2.49
C PRO A 368 10.21 10.92 1.37
N HIS A 369 9.95 11.85 0.46
CA HIS A 369 10.89 12.24 -0.60
C HIS A 369 11.70 13.49 -0.27
N ARG A 370 11.51 14.08 0.92
CA ARG A 370 12.37 15.15 1.44
C ARG A 370 13.58 14.53 2.13
N ARG A 371 14.63 14.23 1.36
CA ARG A 371 15.88 13.72 1.93
C ARG A 371 16.52 14.75 2.87
N LEU A 372 17.03 14.25 3.98
CA LEU A 372 17.71 15.01 5.02
C LEU A 372 19.04 14.30 5.35
N PRO A 373 20.15 14.66 4.68
CA PRO A 373 21.47 14.19 5.08
C PRO A 373 21.74 14.51 6.56
N THR A 374 22.24 13.55 7.33
CA THR A 374 22.51 13.75 8.77
C THR A 374 23.57 14.84 8.99
N SER A 375 24.47 15.04 8.03
CA SER A 375 25.45 16.14 8.03
C SER A 375 24.85 17.53 7.87
N ALA A 376 23.58 17.66 7.46
CA ALA A 376 22.90 18.91 7.16
C ALA A 376 21.83 19.28 8.20
N LEU A 377 21.72 18.57 9.32
CA LEU A 377 20.69 18.82 10.34
C LEU A 377 20.70 20.26 10.88
N ASN A 378 21.89 20.81 11.11
CA ASN A 378 22.05 22.19 11.59
C ASN A 378 21.68 23.21 10.50
N GLU A 379 22.22 23.05 9.29
CA GLU A 379 21.89 23.90 8.13
C GLU A 379 20.38 23.95 7.86
N ARG A 380 19.69 22.82 8.05
CA ARG A 380 18.25 22.68 7.80
C ARG A 380 17.38 23.08 9.01
N GLY A 381 17.97 23.57 10.09
CA GLY A 381 17.25 24.03 11.29
C GLY A 381 16.53 22.91 12.05
N ILE A 382 17.00 21.66 11.90
CA ILE A 382 16.47 20.51 12.64
C ILE A 382 17.17 20.40 14.00
N ALA A 383 18.49 20.56 14.01
CA ALA A 383 19.36 20.52 15.18
C ALA A 383 20.25 21.77 15.27
N GLY A 384 20.98 21.94 16.37
CA GLY A 384 22.00 22.99 16.50
C GLY A 384 22.29 23.34 17.96
N ASP A 385 23.47 23.90 18.23
CA ASP A 385 23.99 24.10 19.59
C ASP A 385 23.02 24.85 20.51
N GLU A 386 22.36 25.91 20.02
CA GLU A 386 21.38 26.67 20.80
C GLU A 386 20.11 25.86 21.08
N MET A 387 19.61 25.11 20.09
CA MET A 387 18.42 24.25 20.24
C MET A 387 18.71 23.08 21.18
N LEU A 388 19.90 22.49 21.08
CA LEU A 388 20.33 21.41 21.96
C LEU A 388 20.54 21.90 23.39
N ALA A 389 21.17 23.07 23.58
CA ALA A 389 21.33 23.65 24.91
C ALA A 389 19.99 23.96 25.58
N ALA A 390 19.00 24.45 24.81
CA ALA A 390 17.64 24.65 25.30
C ALA A 390 16.97 23.32 25.68
N ALA A 391 17.04 22.31 24.81
CA ALA A 391 16.54 20.97 25.09
C ALA A 391 17.16 20.35 26.35
N GLN A 392 18.48 20.48 26.53
CA GLN A 392 19.19 19.98 27.71
C GLN A 392 18.81 20.74 28.99
N ALA A 393 18.52 22.04 28.90
CA ALA A 393 18.06 22.83 30.04
C ALA A 393 16.67 22.35 30.51
N GLU A 394 15.75 22.10 29.58
CA GLU A 394 14.43 21.50 29.90
C GLU A 394 14.59 20.10 30.52
N GLU A 395 15.47 19.27 29.96
CA GLU A 395 15.75 17.94 30.51
C GLU A 395 16.32 18.03 31.93
N ALA A 396 17.20 18.98 32.21
CA ALA A 396 17.77 19.20 33.55
C ALA A 396 16.72 19.62 34.59
N GLU A 397 15.59 20.18 34.16
CA GLU A 397 14.42 20.48 34.99
C GLU A 397 13.45 19.28 35.13
N GLY A 398 13.76 18.16 34.47
CA GLY A 398 12.92 16.95 34.46
C GLY A 398 11.77 17.01 33.46
N LEU A 399 11.82 17.93 32.49
CA LEU A 399 10.83 18.11 31.44
C LEU A 399 11.25 17.39 30.15
N MET A 400 10.29 17.04 29.30
CA MET A 400 10.61 16.63 27.93
C MET A 400 11.16 17.82 27.12
N PRO A 401 12.22 17.62 26.32
CA PRO A 401 12.79 18.68 25.51
C PRO A 401 11.92 19.03 24.30
N ASP A 402 12.04 20.26 23.80
CA ASP A 402 11.64 20.57 22.41
C ASP A 402 12.32 19.59 21.42
N GLY A 403 11.57 19.16 20.40
CA GLY A 403 12.02 18.12 19.48
C GLY A 403 12.08 16.72 20.06
N ALA A 404 11.51 16.48 21.25
CA ALA A 404 11.48 15.15 21.88
C ALA A 404 11.05 14.07 20.89
N VAL A 405 11.84 12.99 20.81
CA VAL A 405 11.46 11.77 20.10
C VAL A 405 10.56 10.96 21.01
N ILE A 406 9.24 11.03 20.81
CA ILE A 406 8.26 10.31 21.64
C ILE A 406 8.01 8.88 21.13
N ILE A 407 8.34 8.60 19.87
CA ILE A 407 8.25 7.27 19.25
C ILE A 407 9.58 6.97 18.55
N ALA A 408 10.19 5.81 18.86
CA ALA A 408 11.33 5.27 18.14
C ALA A 408 11.05 3.81 17.72
N ALA A 409 10.69 3.57 16.46
CA ALA A 409 10.18 2.27 16.03
C ALA A 409 11.05 1.62 14.95
N ILE A 410 11.64 0.47 15.27
CA ILE A 410 12.18 -0.45 14.26
C ILE A 410 10.99 -1.26 13.75
N THR A 411 10.47 -0.89 12.59
CA THR A 411 9.23 -1.41 12.01
C THR A 411 9.34 -1.51 10.49
N SER A 412 8.23 -1.89 9.84
CA SER A 412 8.04 -2.00 8.40
C SER A 412 8.76 -3.16 7.72
N CYS A 413 8.08 -3.76 6.75
CA CYS A 413 8.67 -4.68 5.78
C CYS A 413 9.82 -4.05 4.98
N THR A 414 9.86 -2.72 4.82
CA THR A 414 10.92 -2.00 4.08
C THR A 414 12.32 -2.34 4.58
N ASN A 415 12.50 -2.36 5.90
CA ASN A 415 13.80 -2.48 6.53
C ASN A 415 13.97 -3.77 7.34
N THR A 416 12.89 -4.35 7.87
CA THR A 416 12.96 -5.58 8.68
C THR A 416 13.10 -6.86 7.85
N SER A 417 12.83 -6.78 6.53
CA SER A 417 13.12 -7.85 5.57
C SER A 417 14.59 -7.91 5.13
N ASN A 418 15.40 -6.93 5.54
CA ASN A 418 16.83 -6.89 5.26
C ASN A 418 17.62 -7.21 6.54
N PRO A 419 18.14 -8.44 6.70
CA PRO A 419 18.87 -8.83 7.90
C PRO A 419 20.06 -7.92 8.21
N ARG A 420 20.72 -7.37 7.18
CA ARG A 420 21.84 -6.44 7.34
C ARG A 420 21.47 -5.20 8.14
N ASN A 421 20.30 -4.61 7.85
CA ASN A 421 19.81 -3.43 8.58
C ASN A 421 19.44 -3.76 10.03
N VAL A 422 18.80 -4.90 10.28
CA VAL A 422 18.37 -5.30 11.62
C VAL A 422 19.57 -5.73 12.48
N VAL A 423 20.53 -6.45 11.90
CA VAL A 423 21.80 -6.80 12.57
C VAL A 423 22.61 -5.54 12.89
N ALA A 424 22.66 -4.56 11.99
CA ALA A 424 23.31 -3.27 12.28
C ALA A 424 22.68 -2.56 13.49
N ALA A 425 21.35 -2.56 13.60
CA ALA A 425 20.67 -2.01 14.78
C ALA A 425 21.00 -2.76 16.07
N GLY A 426 21.05 -4.10 16.01
CA GLY A 426 21.47 -4.92 17.15
C GLY A 426 22.91 -4.67 17.58
N LEU A 427 23.83 -4.45 16.62
CA LEU A 427 25.23 -4.09 16.92
C LEU A 427 25.34 -2.70 17.55
N VAL A 428 24.58 -1.71 17.08
CA VAL A 428 24.50 -0.39 17.73
C VAL A 428 23.98 -0.53 19.18
N ALA A 429 22.93 -1.31 19.40
CA ALA A 429 22.38 -1.55 20.73
C ALA A 429 23.40 -2.24 21.65
N LYS A 430 24.11 -3.26 21.15
CA LYS A 430 25.16 -3.95 21.88
C LYS A 430 26.29 -3.01 22.31
N LYS A 431 26.85 -2.24 21.38
CA LYS A 431 27.95 -1.29 21.68
C LYS A 431 27.48 -0.18 22.62
N ALA A 432 26.26 0.31 22.46
CA ALA A 432 25.65 1.26 23.39
C ALA A 432 25.53 0.69 24.81
N ASN A 433 25.05 -0.55 24.94
CA ASN A 433 24.95 -1.26 26.22
C ASN A 433 26.30 -1.51 26.89
N GLU A 434 27.32 -1.89 26.11
CA GLU A 434 28.69 -2.10 26.58
C GLU A 434 29.32 -0.80 27.12
N LEU A 435 28.96 0.35 26.52
CA LEU A 435 29.38 1.68 26.94
C LEU A 435 28.45 2.32 27.99
N GLY A 436 27.37 1.66 28.39
CA GLY A 436 26.46 2.16 29.44
C GLY A 436 25.46 3.23 28.99
N LEU A 437 25.25 3.40 27.69
CA LEU A 437 24.20 4.26 27.14
C LEU A 437 22.82 3.63 27.33
N ILE A 438 21.80 4.46 27.52
CA ILE A 438 20.40 4.04 27.68
C ILE A 438 19.47 4.90 26.84
N ARG A 439 18.30 4.35 26.51
CA ARG A 439 17.18 5.12 25.93
C ARG A 439 16.71 6.21 26.90
N LYS A 440 16.38 7.42 26.41
CA LYS A 440 15.73 8.47 27.21
C LYS A 440 14.31 8.08 27.58
N PRO A 441 13.83 8.24 28.84
CA PRO A 441 12.61 7.60 29.36
C PRO A 441 11.31 7.88 28.59
N TRP A 442 11.15 9.07 27.99
CA TRP A 442 9.94 9.45 27.23
C TRP A 442 9.78 8.78 25.86
N VAL A 443 10.83 8.18 25.31
CA VAL A 443 10.83 7.55 23.98
C VAL A 443 10.06 6.21 23.95
N LYS A 444 8.83 6.13 23.48
CA LYS A 444 8.18 4.83 23.28
C LYS A 444 8.89 4.03 22.18
N SER A 445 9.75 3.09 22.56
CA SER A 445 10.54 2.26 21.65
C SER A 445 9.84 0.95 21.32
N SER A 446 10.02 0.45 20.10
CA SER A 446 9.45 -0.83 19.66
C SER A 446 10.26 -1.50 18.56
N PHE A 447 10.24 -2.83 18.54
CA PHE A 447 10.72 -3.63 17.42
C PHE A 447 9.59 -4.54 16.91
N ALA A 448 9.17 -4.33 15.66
CA ALA A 448 8.13 -5.10 14.99
C ALA A 448 8.69 -5.71 13.68
N PRO A 449 9.37 -6.86 13.75
CA PRO A 449 9.89 -7.55 12.57
C PRO A 449 8.77 -8.06 11.66
N GLY A 450 9.00 -8.03 10.34
CA GLY A 450 8.02 -8.54 9.38
C GLY A 450 8.02 -10.06 9.19
N SER A 451 8.87 -10.81 9.88
CA SER A 451 8.71 -12.27 10.02
C SER A 451 9.32 -12.79 11.32
N LYS A 452 8.89 -13.99 11.74
CA LYS A 452 9.44 -14.70 12.91
C LYS A 452 10.91 -15.11 12.76
N VAL A 453 11.43 -15.12 11.53
CA VAL A 453 12.84 -15.48 11.25
C VAL A 453 13.79 -14.47 11.90
N ALA A 454 13.38 -13.21 12.02
CA ALA A 454 14.16 -12.15 12.67
C ALA A 454 14.57 -12.48 14.11
N LYS A 455 13.66 -13.10 14.86
CA LYS A 455 13.95 -13.55 16.22
C LYS A 455 15.08 -14.59 16.22
N LEU A 456 14.99 -15.60 15.35
CA LEU A 456 15.93 -16.72 15.32
C LEU A 456 17.36 -16.29 15.02
N TYR A 457 17.57 -15.48 13.97
CA TYR A 457 18.93 -15.04 13.64
C TYR A 457 19.50 -14.02 14.63
N LEU A 458 18.66 -13.19 15.27
CA LEU A 458 19.12 -12.23 16.29
C LEU A 458 19.47 -12.93 17.61
N GLU A 459 18.75 -13.98 17.99
CA GLU A 459 19.11 -14.85 19.12
C GLU A 459 20.43 -15.57 18.84
N GLU A 460 20.58 -16.15 17.65
CA GLU A 460 21.83 -16.82 17.25
C GLU A 460 23.03 -15.87 17.16
N ALA A 461 22.80 -14.63 16.72
CA ALA A 461 23.81 -13.56 16.72
C ALA A 461 24.13 -13.02 18.13
N GLY A 462 23.31 -13.32 19.14
CA GLY A 462 23.42 -12.74 20.49
C GLY A 462 23.08 -11.24 20.54
N LEU A 463 22.24 -10.77 19.62
CA LEU A 463 21.86 -9.35 19.50
C LEU A 463 20.44 -9.05 19.98
N LEU A 464 19.53 -10.03 20.01
CA LEU A 464 18.17 -9.81 20.51
C LEU A 464 18.15 -9.31 21.98
N PRO A 465 18.89 -9.92 22.93
CA PRO A 465 18.92 -9.43 24.30
C PRO A 465 19.47 -8.00 24.44
N GLU A 466 20.37 -7.61 23.53
CA GLU A 466 20.96 -6.26 23.52
C GLU A 466 19.92 -5.22 23.07
N LEU A 467 19.10 -5.54 22.07
CA LEU A 467 17.96 -4.72 21.65
C LEU A 467 16.92 -4.61 22.77
N GLU A 468 16.55 -5.73 23.38
CA GLU A 468 15.59 -5.77 24.50
C GLU A 468 16.06 -4.90 25.68
N LYS A 469 17.35 -4.98 26.04
CA LYS A 469 17.94 -4.17 27.10
C LYS A 469 17.86 -2.66 26.82
N LEU A 470 17.94 -2.24 25.55
CA LEU A 470 17.69 -0.84 25.15
C LEU A 470 16.21 -0.49 24.95
N GLY A 471 15.29 -1.42 25.20
CA GLY A 471 13.86 -1.22 25.08
C GLY A 471 13.27 -1.49 23.70
N PHE A 472 14.02 -2.17 22.83
CA PHE A 472 13.58 -2.62 21.50
C PHE A 472 13.21 -4.11 21.52
N GLY A 473 12.46 -4.55 22.53
CA GLY A 473 11.86 -5.88 22.53
C GLY A 473 10.83 -6.05 21.42
N ILE A 474 10.63 -7.31 21.01
CA ILE A 474 9.66 -7.65 19.97
C ILE A 474 8.25 -7.35 20.50
N VAL A 475 7.57 -6.40 19.87
CA VAL A 475 6.20 -6.02 20.24
C VAL A 475 5.14 -6.74 19.41
N ALA A 476 5.49 -7.18 18.20
CA ALA A 476 4.60 -7.82 17.24
C ALA A 476 5.34 -8.39 16.01
N TYR A 477 4.65 -9.22 15.24
CA TYR A 477 5.00 -9.56 13.85
C TYR A 477 3.93 -8.99 12.90
N ALA A 478 3.89 -7.65 12.78
CA ALA A 478 2.82 -6.90 12.12
C ALA A 478 3.29 -5.49 11.69
N CYS A 479 2.49 -4.77 10.88
CA CYS A 479 2.81 -3.44 10.37
C CYS A 479 2.96 -2.36 11.45
N THR A 480 2.14 -2.41 12.51
CA THR A 480 2.26 -1.56 13.71
C THR A 480 2.47 -0.06 13.43
N THR A 481 3.51 0.56 13.98
CA THR A 481 3.83 1.98 13.82
C THR A 481 3.94 2.41 12.34
N CYS A 482 4.34 1.51 11.43
CA CYS A 482 4.46 1.83 10.00
C CYS A 482 3.11 2.25 9.36
N ASN A 483 2.00 1.64 9.79
CA ASN A 483 0.68 1.97 9.27
C ASN A 483 -0.10 2.96 10.15
N GLY A 484 0.54 3.49 11.21
CA GLY A 484 -0.05 4.41 12.18
C GLY A 484 -0.57 3.76 13.45
N MET A 485 -0.46 2.44 13.58
CA MET A 485 -0.91 1.69 14.76
C MET A 485 0.19 1.69 15.85
N SER A 486 0.60 2.88 16.27
CA SER A 486 1.64 3.10 17.28
C SER A 486 1.15 3.00 18.73
N GLY A 487 -0.17 2.85 18.94
CA GLY A 487 -0.83 2.71 20.25
C GLY A 487 -0.72 3.94 21.15
N ALA A 488 -1.41 3.93 22.29
CA ALA A 488 -1.45 5.08 23.21
C ALA A 488 -0.07 5.40 23.82
N LEU A 489 0.22 6.68 24.05
CA LEU A 489 1.39 7.06 24.85
C LEU A 489 1.13 6.78 26.34
N ASP A 490 2.20 6.80 27.13
CA ASP A 490 2.04 6.90 28.58
C ASP A 490 1.23 8.18 28.92
N PRO A 491 0.18 8.10 29.76
CA PRO A 491 -0.66 9.25 30.06
C PRO A 491 0.09 10.48 30.59
N VAL A 492 1.23 10.28 31.28
CA VAL A 492 2.08 11.37 31.77
C VAL A 492 2.77 12.07 30.61
N ILE A 493 3.31 11.29 29.66
CA ILE A 493 3.97 11.80 28.46
C ILE A 493 2.95 12.53 27.57
N GLU A 494 1.80 11.91 27.32
CA GLU A 494 0.71 12.53 26.54
C GLU A 494 0.27 13.86 27.14
N LYS A 495 0.00 13.87 28.45
CA LYS A 495 -0.42 15.07 29.17
C LYS A 495 0.60 16.19 29.03
N GLU A 496 1.89 15.90 29.15
CA GLU A 496 2.93 16.91 29.01
C GLU A 496 3.05 17.45 27.58
N VAL A 497 2.96 16.58 26.55
CA VAL A 497 2.94 17.04 25.15
C VAL A 497 1.79 18.01 24.91
N VAL A 498 0.59 17.67 25.41
CA VAL A 498 -0.61 18.49 25.23
C VAL A 498 -0.55 19.79 26.05
N ASP A 499 -0.23 19.72 27.34
CA ASP A 499 -0.25 20.87 28.26
C ASP A 499 0.79 21.95 27.85
N ARG A 500 1.92 21.54 27.26
CA ARG A 500 3.00 22.44 26.82
C ARG A 500 2.97 22.78 25.33
N ASP A 501 2.02 22.21 24.57
CA ASP A 501 2.03 22.23 23.10
C ASP A 501 3.41 21.85 22.50
N LEU A 502 4.03 20.83 23.09
CA LEU A 502 5.43 20.47 22.82
C LEU A 502 5.63 20.09 21.35
N TYR A 503 6.77 20.47 20.78
CA TYR A 503 7.19 19.97 19.48
C TYR A 503 7.73 18.54 19.59
N ALA A 504 6.82 17.58 19.71
CA ALA A 504 7.15 16.16 19.77
C ALA A 504 7.27 15.54 18.36
N THR A 505 8.16 14.56 18.23
CA THR A 505 8.52 13.92 16.96
C THR A 505 8.55 12.40 17.05
N ALA A 506 8.52 11.74 15.90
CA ALA A 506 8.72 10.29 15.78
C ALA A 506 9.89 9.98 14.83
N VAL A 507 10.67 8.95 15.13
CA VAL A 507 11.70 8.41 14.24
C VAL A 507 11.42 6.93 14.02
N LEU A 508 11.30 6.50 12.77
CA LEU A 508 10.95 5.12 12.45
C LEU A 508 11.65 4.60 11.20
N SER A 509 11.83 3.29 11.12
CA SER A 509 12.33 2.61 9.92
C SER A 509 11.23 2.26 8.92
N GLY A 510 10.20 3.10 8.83
CA GLY A 510 9.10 2.97 7.88
C GLY A 510 9.41 3.52 6.49
N ASN A 511 8.37 3.68 5.67
CA ASN A 511 8.43 4.27 4.33
C ASN A 511 7.58 5.56 4.19
N ARG A 512 6.68 5.85 5.13
CA ARG A 512 5.84 7.05 5.14
C ARG A 512 5.92 7.78 6.46
N ASN A 513 5.90 9.12 6.41
CA ASN A 513 5.98 9.98 7.58
C ASN A 513 5.04 11.20 7.53
N PHE A 514 4.01 11.20 6.68
CA PHE A 514 3.05 12.32 6.55
C PHE A 514 2.46 12.75 7.90
N ASP A 515 2.07 14.03 8.00
CA ASP A 515 1.52 14.60 9.25
C ASP A 515 0.33 13.80 9.80
N GLY A 516 0.39 13.48 11.10
CA GLY A 516 -0.65 12.71 11.78
C GLY A 516 -0.71 11.22 11.42
N ARG A 517 0.13 10.72 10.49
CA ARG A 517 0.13 9.31 10.09
C ARG A 517 0.68 8.38 11.16
N ILE A 518 1.75 8.78 11.84
CA ILE A 518 2.51 7.89 12.74
C ILE A 518 1.88 7.83 14.12
N HIS A 519 1.60 8.99 14.71
CA HIS A 519 0.97 9.13 16.02
C HIS A 519 0.30 10.51 16.09
N PRO A 520 -0.90 10.67 16.68
CA PRO A 520 -1.60 11.96 16.73
C PRO A 520 -0.82 13.07 17.46
N HIS A 521 -0.05 12.70 18.48
CA HIS A 521 0.76 13.63 19.28
C HIS A 521 2.18 13.86 18.74
N ALA A 522 2.55 13.27 17.59
CA ALA A 522 3.81 13.57 16.92
C ALA A 522 3.57 14.65 15.84
N LYS A 523 4.04 15.87 16.07
CA LYS A 523 3.90 16.98 15.11
C LYS A 523 4.63 16.67 13.79
N GLN A 524 5.74 15.94 13.86
CA GLN A 524 6.49 15.50 12.69
C GLN A 524 7.06 14.10 12.87
N ALA A 525 7.31 13.43 11.75
CA ALA A 525 7.99 12.14 11.75
C ALA A 525 9.15 12.12 10.74
N PHE A 526 10.16 11.30 11.06
CA PHE A 526 11.34 11.10 10.24
C PHE A 526 11.56 9.63 9.93
N LEU A 527 11.85 9.34 8.67
CA LEU A 527 12.30 8.01 8.25
C LEU A 527 13.80 7.90 8.44
N ALA A 528 14.25 6.79 9.02
CA ALA A 528 15.67 6.54 9.26
C ALA A 528 15.97 5.03 9.19
N SER A 529 17.24 4.66 9.00
CA SER A 529 17.64 3.27 9.09
C SER A 529 17.44 2.71 10.51
N PRO A 530 17.18 1.41 10.68
CA PRO A 530 17.08 0.79 12.02
C PRO A 530 18.19 1.18 13.02
N PRO A 531 19.50 1.20 12.67
CA PRO A 531 20.53 1.66 13.61
C PRO A 531 20.40 3.15 13.98
N LEU A 532 19.95 4.02 13.07
CA LEU A 532 19.67 5.42 13.41
C LEU A 532 18.46 5.57 14.34
N VAL A 533 17.43 4.73 14.20
CA VAL A 533 16.29 4.71 15.13
C VAL A 533 16.77 4.43 16.55
N VAL A 534 17.68 3.44 16.73
CA VAL A 534 18.28 3.14 18.04
C VAL A 534 19.07 4.35 18.55
N ALA A 535 19.88 4.98 17.72
CA ALA A 535 20.68 6.15 18.10
C ALA A 535 19.80 7.34 18.54
N TYR A 536 18.71 7.63 17.83
CA TYR A 536 17.77 8.68 18.22
C TYR A 536 16.94 8.35 19.46
N ALA A 537 16.76 7.07 19.80
CA ALA A 537 16.15 6.68 21.06
C ALA A 537 17.08 6.95 22.27
N ILE A 538 18.40 6.87 22.07
CA ILE A 538 19.41 7.25 23.06
C ILE A 538 19.52 8.78 23.17
N ALA A 539 19.52 9.49 22.04
CA ALA A 539 19.56 10.96 22.03
C ALA A 539 18.27 11.57 22.63
N GLY A 540 17.11 10.99 22.28
CA GLY A 540 15.77 11.38 22.75
C GLY A 540 15.21 12.69 22.22
N THR A 541 15.94 13.41 21.35
CA THR A 541 15.44 14.60 20.65
C THR A 541 16.05 14.69 19.25
N VAL A 542 15.29 15.22 18.28
CA VAL A 542 15.83 15.56 16.94
C VAL A 542 16.66 16.84 16.94
N ARG A 543 16.70 17.60 18.04
CA ARG A 543 17.56 18.78 18.20
C ARG A 543 19.05 18.46 18.34
N PHE A 544 19.37 17.17 18.38
CA PHE A 544 20.69 16.58 18.47
C PHE A 544 21.31 16.39 17.07
N ASP A 545 22.51 16.95 16.84
CA ASP A 545 23.31 16.66 15.65
C ASP A 545 23.98 15.29 15.82
N ILE A 546 23.32 14.27 15.29
CA ILE A 546 23.69 12.85 15.45
C ILE A 546 25.11 12.52 14.97
N GLU A 547 25.72 13.36 14.12
CA GLU A 547 27.08 13.13 13.62
C GLU A 547 28.18 13.70 14.52
N LYS A 548 27.85 14.66 15.41
CA LYS A 548 28.84 15.44 16.17
C LYS A 548 28.64 15.40 17.68
N ASP A 549 27.40 15.35 18.13
CA ASP A 549 27.08 15.50 19.54
C ASP A 549 27.34 14.21 20.33
N VAL A 550 27.47 14.38 21.64
CA VAL A 550 27.80 13.30 22.59
C VAL A 550 26.50 12.65 23.09
N LEU A 551 26.32 11.36 22.79
CA LEU A 551 25.16 10.56 23.20
C LEU A 551 25.11 10.31 24.71
N GLY A 552 26.29 10.27 25.33
CA GLY A 552 26.47 10.09 26.77
C GLY A 552 27.95 9.86 27.10
N ASN A 553 28.24 9.50 28.34
CA ASN A 553 29.60 9.17 28.76
C ASN A 553 29.70 7.68 29.10
N ASP A 554 30.86 7.07 28.81
CA ASP A 554 31.15 5.71 29.20
C ASP A 554 31.36 5.57 30.73
N GLN A 555 31.61 4.34 31.19
CA GLN A 555 31.87 4.04 32.61
C GLN A 555 33.11 4.77 33.17
N ASN A 556 34.01 5.27 32.33
CA ASN A 556 35.21 6.02 32.69
C ASN A 556 35.04 7.54 32.56
N GLY A 557 33.87 8.01 32.13
CA GLY A 557 33.57 9.41 31.89
C GLY A 557 34.01 9.94 30.51
N ASN A 558 34.40 9.07 29.57
CA ASN A 558 34.75 9.49 28.22
C ASN A 558 33.48 9.76 27.40
N PRO A 559 33.45 10.82 26.56
CA PRO A 559 32.31 11.10 25.69
C PRO A 559 32.16 10.00 24.63
N VAL A 560 30.92 9.55 24.44
CA VAL A 560 30.53 8.56 23.43
C VAL A 560 29.69 9.24 22.34
N THR A 561 30.09 9.06 21.09
CA THR A 561 29.43 9.60 19.91
C THR A 561 28.88 8.48 19.02
N LEU A 562 28.15 8.83 17.96
CA LEU A 562 27.66 7.83 16.99
C LEU A 562 28.81 6.98 16.41
N LYS A 563 29.99 7.57 16.17
CA LYS A 563 31.15 6.88 15.58
C LYS A 563 31.65 5.73 16.44
N ASP A 564 31.51 5.84 17.76
CA ASP A 564 31.99 4.84 18.71
C ASP A 564 31.09 3.59 18.75
N ILE A 565 29.83 3.74 18.36
CA ILE A 565 28.83 2.66 18.37
C ILE A 565 28.40 2.19 16.97
N TRP A 566 28.78 2.91 15.91
CA TRP A 566 28.41 2.53 14.54
C TRP A 566 29.21 1.29 14.08
N PRO A 567 28.56 0.23 13.58
CA PRO A 567 29.24 -0.96 13.10
C PRO A 567 29.93 -0.74 11.74
N SER A 568 31.00 -1.50 11.49
CA SER A 568 31.60 -1.56 10.15
C SER A 568 30.82 -2.52 9.26
N ASP A 569 30.96 -2.39 7.94
CA ASP A 569 30.29 -3.27 7.00
C ASP A 569 30.77 -4.73 7.15
N GLU A 570 32.07 -4.94 7.37
CA GLU A 570 32.64 -6.27 7.59
C GLU A 570 32.10 -6.93 8.86
N GLU A 571 31.87 -6.16 9.93
CA GLU A 571 31.28 -6.65 11.17
C GLU A 571 29.85 -7.14 10.94
N ILE A 572 29.05 -6.37 10.19
CA ILE A 572 27.67 -6.73 9.86
C ILE A 572 27.65 -7.97 8.96
N ASP A 573 28.41 -7.95 7.86
CA ASP A 573 28.37 -8.99 6.83
C ASP A 573 28.88 -10.33 7.37
N ALA A 574 29.92 -10.32 8.22
CA ALA A 574 30.40 -11.52 8.89
C ALA A 574 29.35 -12.13 9.84
N LEU A 575 28.59 -11.29 10.54
CA LEU A 575 27.56 -11.75 11.47
C LEU A 575 26.31 -12.24 10.74
N VAL A 576 25.88 -11.56 9.67
CA VAL A 576 24.78 -12.01 8.80
C VAL A 576 25.11 -13.38 8.19
N ALA A 577 26.29 -13.53 7.58
CA ALA A 577 26.71 -14.80 6.97
C ALA A 577 26.80 -15.95 7.98
N LYS A 578 27.10 -15.65 9.25
CA LYS A 578 27.18 -16.64 10.32
C LYS A 578 25.81 -17.03 10.88
N SER A 579 24.88 -16.08 10.98
CA SER A 579 23.67 -16.22 11.80
C SER A 579 22.38 -16.33 11.01
N VAL A 580 22.33 -15.93 9.73
CA VAL A 580 21.13 -16.03 8.89
C VAL A 580 21.23 -17.29 8.04
N LYS A 581 20.31 -18.25 8.24
CA LYS A 581 20.45 -19.59 7.67
C LYS A 581 19.14 -20.16 7.11
N PRO A 582 19.20 -20.99 6.05
CA PRO A 582 18.02 -21.65 5.47
C PRO A 582 17.17 -22.43 6.47
N GLU A 583 17.79 -23.06 7.47
CA GLU A 583 17.07 -23.84 8.47
C GLU A 583 16.09 -22.99 9.30
N GLN A 584 16.41 -21.73 9.54
CA GLN A 584 15.55 -20.80 10.29
C GLN A 584 14.31 -20.43 9.48
N PHE A 585 14.47 -20.19 8.17
CA PHE A 585 13.34 -19.96 7.27
C PHE A 585 12.44 -21.18 7.21
N ASN A 586 13.01 -22.37 7.04
CA ASN A 586 12.26 -23.63 7.02
C ASN A 586 11.51 -23.89 8.33
N GLN A 587 12.13 -23.60 9.49
CA GLN A 587 11.51 -23.73 10.80
C GLN A 587 10.25 -22.85 10.95
N ILE A 588 10.22 -21.68 10.32
CA ILE A 588 9.08 -20.76 10.38
C ILE A 588 8.06 -21.06 9.28
N TYR A 589 8.51 -21.22 8.05
CA TYR A 589 7.63 -21.22 6.89
C TYR A 589 7.06 -22.59 6.52
N ILE A 590 7.73 -23.70 6.81
CA ILE A 590 7.13 -25.02 6.56
C ILE A 590 5.85 -25.18 7.41
N PRO A 591 5.87 -24.96 8.74
CA PRO A 591 4.65 -25.09 9.55
C PRO A 591 3.60 -24.03 9.25
N MET A 592 4.00 -22.82 8.83
CA MET A 592 3.06 -21.73 8.54
C MET A 592 2.19 -22.02 7.31
N PHE A 593 2.72 -22.75 6.32
CA PHE A 593 2.02 -23.11 5.08
C PHE A 593 1.55 -24.58 5.07
N ASP A 594 1.84 -25.36 6.11
CA ASP A 594 1.29 -26.70 6.30
C ASP A 594 -0.08 -26.61 6.99
N LEU A 595 -1.13 -26.48 6.18
CA LEU A 595 -2.49 -26.33 6.67
C LEU A 595 -3.13 -27.65 7.15
N GLY A 596 -2.45 -28.79 6.96
CA GLY A 596 -2.99 -30.12 7.25
C GLY A 596 -4.27 -30.45 6.48
N ASP A 597 -5.08 -31.38 7.02
CA ASP A 597 -6.43 -31.64 6.53
C ASP A 597 -7.37 -30.54 7.04
N ILE A 598 -7.76 -29.61 6.16
CA ILE A 598 -8.75 -28.56 6.48
C ILE A 598 -10.16 -29.11 6.26
N GLU A 599 -11.00 -29.04 7.29
CA GLU A 599 -12.44 -29.30 7.14
C GLU A 599 -13.09 -28.11 6.42
N GLN A 600 -13.72 -28.38 5.27
CA GLN A 600 -14.44 -27.35 4.52
C GLN A 600 -15.62 -26.82 5.34
N ALA A 601 -15.94 -25.53 5.18
CA ALA A 601 -17.08 -24.93 5.85
C ALA A 601 -18.38 -25.69 5.51
N GLU A 602 -19.25 -25.90 6.51
CA GLU A 602 -20.55 -26.58 6.30
C GLU A 602 -21.43 -25.87 5.27
N SER A 603 -21.28 -24.55 5.14
CA SER A 603 -22.01 -23.70 4.21
C SER A 603 -21.05 -22.81 3.42
N PRO A 604 -21.27 -22.64 2.10
CA PRO A 604 -20.56 -21.64 1.31
C PRO A 604 -20.99 -20.20 1.64
N LEU A 605 -22.10 -20.02 2.38
CA LEU A 605 -22.60 -18.72 2.84
C LEU A 605 -22.06 -18.40 4.23
N TYR A 606 -21.78 -17.13 4.49
CA TYR A 606 -21.34 -16.66 5.80
C TYR A 606 -22.53 -16.37 6.72
N ASP A 607 -22.45 -16.80 7.97
CA ASP A 607 -23.46 -16.51 8.99
C ASP A 607 -23.23 -15.10 9.57
N TRP A 608 -23.88 -14.10 8.97
CA TRP A 608 -23.71 -12.69 9.32
C TRP A 608 -24.17 -12.39 10.76
N ARG A 609 -23.24 -11.90 11.59
CA ARG A 609 -23.51 -11.55 13.00
C ARG A 609 -24.21 -10.18 13.10
N GLU A 610 -25.43 -10.15 13.65
CA GLU A 610 -26.27 -8.95 13.71
C GLU A 610 -25.61 -7.76 14.45
N MET A 611 -24.94 -8.04 15.56
CA MET A 611 -24.30 -7.03 16.43
C MET A 611 -22.86 -6.69 16.01
N SER A 612 -22.38 -7.18 14.86
CA SER A 612 -21.04 -6.83 14.40
C SER A 612 -20.96 -5.37 13.95
N THR A 613 -19.89 -4.68 14.37
CA THR A 613 -19.50 -3.38 13.83
C THR A 613 -18.38 -3.49 12.79
N TYR A 614 -17.93 -4.72 12.49
CA TYR A 614 -16.77 -4.97 11.64
C TYR A 614 -17.09 -5.72 10.35
N ILE A 615 -18.09 -6.61 10.36
CA ILE A 615 -18.43 -7.48 9.23
C ILE A 615 -19.95 -7.45 9.03
N ARG A 616 -20.40 -6.99 7.86
CA ARG A 616 -21.83 -6.91 7.53
C ARG A 616 -22.07 -7.16 6.05
N ARG A 617 -23.19 -7.85 5.73
CA ARG A 617 -23.59 -8.13 4.34
C ARG A 617 -23.63 -6.82 3.53
N PRO A 618 -22.86 -6.69 2.44
CA PRO A 618 -22.89 -5.50 1.62
C PRO A 618 -24.25 -5.30 0.93
N PRO A 619 -24.76 -4.06 0.80
CA PRO A 619 -26.08 -3.77 0.23
C PRO A 619 -26.05 -3.64 -1.31
N TYR A 620 -25.11 -4.29 -2.00
CA TYR A 620 -24.80 -4.01 -3.41
C TYR A 620 -25.83 -4.52 -4.43
N TRP A 621 -26.73 -5.40 -4.01
CA TRP A 621 -27.83 -5.92 -4.83
C TRP A 621 -29.19 -5.36 -4.43
N GLU A 622 -29.19 -4.32 -3.60
CA GLU A 622 -30.39 -3.67 -3.10
C GLU A 622 -30.29 -2.14 -3.25
N GLY A 623 -31.40 -1.44 -2.97
CA GLY A 623 -31.43 0.02 -2.85
C GLY A 623 -30.91 0.78 -4.07
N ALA A 624 -30.15 1.85 -3.82
CA ALA A 624 -29.63 2.75 -4.85
C ALA A 624 -28.62 2.08 -5.80
N LEU A 625 -27.97 0.99 -5.37
CA LEU A 625 -26.94 0.32 -6.17
C LEU A 625 -27.54 -0.64 -7.20
N ALA A 626 -28.70 -1.23 -6.89
CA ALA A 626 -29.49 -2.04 -7.82
C ALA A 626 -30.38 -1.21 -8.78
N GLY A 627 -30.62 0.07 -8.47
CA GLY A 627 -31.43 0.98 -9.27
C GLY A 627 -30.78 1.41 -10.59
N GLU A 628 -31.60 1.80 -11.57
CA GLU A 628 -31.13 2.44 -12.79
C GLU A 628 -30.55 3.83 -12.47
N ARG A 629 -29.36 4.12 -13.03
CA ARG A 629 -28.75 5.45 -12.93
C ARG A 629 -29.45 6.37 -13.91
N THR A 630 -30.14 7.37 -13.37
CA THR A 630 -30.95 8.27 -14.20
C THR A 630 -30.10 9.31 -14.92
N MET A 631 -28.97 9.69 -14.32
CA MET A 631 -28.12 10.82 -14.69
C MET A 631 -28.94 12.10 -14.95
N LYS A 632 -30.03 12.28 -14.19
CA LYS A 632 -30.99 13.38 -14.35
C LYS A 632 -31.40 13.98 -13.02
N GLY A 633 -31.56 15.30 -12.99
CA GLY A 633 -31.96 16.06 -11.81
C GLY A 633 -31.03 15.85 -10.63
N MET A 634 -29.76 15.55 -10.90
CA MET A 634 -28.77 15.24 -9.87
C MET A 634 -28.48 16.49 -9.04
N ARG A 635 -28.38 16.32 -7.72
CA ARG A 635 -27.96 17.40 -6.81
C ARG A 635 -26.50 17.22 -6.39
N PRO A 636 -25.72 18.29 -6.26
CA PRO A 636 -24.35 18.17 -5.82
C PRO A 636 -24.32 17.79 -4.35
N LEU A 637 -23.63 16.68 -4.02
CA LEU A 637 -23.29 16.34 -2.64
C LEU A 637 -22.16 17.24 -2.12
N ALA A 638 -21.21 17.53 -3.00
CA ALA A 638 -20.07 18.38 -2.72
C ALA A 638 -19.56 19.06 -4.00
N VAL A 639 -19.07 20.30 -3.82
CA VAL A 639 -18.24 21.01 -4.79
C VAL A 639 -16.86 21.16 -4.17
N LEU A 640 -15.85 20.55 -4.77
CA LEU A 640 -14.54 20.38 -4.18
C LEU A 640 -13.46 21.04 -5.04
N GLY A 641 -12.41 21.53 -4.38
CA GLY A 641 -11.25 22.08 -5.05
C GLY A 641 -10.35 21.03 -5.69
N ASP A 642 -9.13 21.44 -5.99
CA ASP A 642 -8.09 20.56 -6.51
C ASP A 642 -7.52 19.63 -5.42
N ASN A 643 -6.76 18.62 -5.84
CA ASN A 643 -5.90 17.82 -4.96
C ASN A 643 -6.65 17.04 -3.88
N ILE A 644 -7.93 16.71 -4.09
CA ILE A 644 -8.71 15.91 -3.15
C ILE A 644 -8.13 14.50 -3.05
N THR A 645 -7.56 14.17 -1.89
CA THR A 645 -6.98 12.86 -1.64
C THR A 645 -8.05 11.83 -1.28
N THR A 646 -7.77 10.54 -1.47
CA THR A 646 -8.61 9.45 -0.94
C THR A 646 -8.74 9.47 0.58
N ASP A 647 -7.85 10.15 1.30
CA ASP A 647 -7.98 10.37 2.75
C ASP A 647 -9.03 11.43 3.10
N HIS A 648 -9.26 12.41 2.22
CA HIS A 648 -10.40 13.30 2.32
C HIS A 648 -11.72 12.55 2.04
N LEU A 649 -11.71 11.63 1.06
CA LEU A 649 -12.91 10.87 0.65
C LEU A 649 -13.31 9.78 1.65
N SER A 650 -12.34 9.05 2.20
CA SER A 650 -12.56 7.93 3.11
C SER A 650 -11.34 7.81 4.05
N PRO A 651 -11.33 8.51 5.19
CA PRO A 651 -10.17 8.57 6.08
C PRO A 651 -9.84 7.19 6.70
N SER A 652 -8.61 7.03 7.20
CA SER A 652 -8.15 5.76 7.81
C SER A 652 -7.70 5.92 9.27
N ASN A 653 -7.88 7.10 9.86
CA ASN A 653 -7.45 7.42 11.23
C ASN A 653 -8.36 6.79 12.29
N ALA A 654 -8.00 6.98 13.56
CA ALA A 654 -8.80 6.57 14.70
C ALA A 654 -10.20 7.21 14.67
N ILE A 655 -11.23 6.42 14.98
CA ILE A 655 -12.61 6.90 15.04
C ILE A 655 -12.78 7.70 16.34
N GLN A 656 -13.18 8.96 16.20
CA GLN A 656 -13.46 9.83 17.35
C GLN A 656 -14.90 9.64 17.81
N ALA A 657 -15.15 9.71 19.12
CA ALA A 657 -16.50 9.61 19.68
C ALA A 657 -17.46 10.69 19.16
N SER A 658 -16.95 11.87 18.79
CA SER A 658 -17.71 12.98 18.20
C SER A 658 -18.03 12.81 16.71
N SER A 659 -17.52 11.78 16.05
CA SER A 659 -17.78 11.50 14.64
C SER A 659 -19.07 10.68 14.45
N ALA A 660 -19.66 10.72 13.25
CA ALA A 660 -20.86 9.93 12.94
C ALA A 660 -20.63 8.42 13.13
N ALA A 661 -19.43 7.93 12.80
CA ALA A 661 -19.05 6.55 13.04
C ALA A 661 -18.89 6.25 14.53
N GLY A 662 -18.29 7.16 15.32
CA GLY A 662 -18.17 7.01 16.77
C GLY A 662 -19.53 6.94 17.47
N GLU A 663 -20.47 7.80 17.08
CA GLU A 663 -21.87 7.76 17.55
C GLU A 663 -22.54 6.42 17.20
N TYR A 664 -22.29 5.88 16.01
CA TYR A 664 -22.78 4.57 15.59
C TYR A 664 -22.16 3.43 16.41
N CYS A 665 -20.83 3.43 16.58
CA CYS A 665 -20.14 2.44 17.41
C CYS A 665 -20.64 2.44 18.86
N ALA A 666 -20.82 3.62 19.46
CA ALA A 666 -21.40 3.77 20.79
C ALA A 666 -22.83 3.22 20.86
N LYS A 667 -23.67 3.54 19.86
CA LYS A 667 -25.04 3.00 19.76
C LYS A 667 -25.06 1.47 19.66
N MET A 668 -24.06 0.88 19.02
CA MET A 668 -23.89 -0.58 18.91
C MET A 668 -23.28 -1.21 20.17
N GLY A 669 -22.91 -0.42 21.17
CA GLY A 669 -22.36 -0.89 22.45
C GLY A 669 -20.85 -1.18 22.45
N LEU A 670 -20.12 -0.71 21.43
CA LEU A 670 -18.66 -0.82 21.39
C LEU A 670 -18.03 0.20 22.38
N PRO A 671 -17.08 -0.20 23.25
CA PRO A 671 -16.34 0.74 24.09
C PRO A 671 -15.48 1.69 23.27
N GLU A 672 -15.29 2.92 23.74
CA GLU A 672 -14.55 3.97 23.02
C GLU A 672 -13.08 3.57 22.80
N GLU A 673 -12.46 2.92 23.78
CA GLU A 673 -11.10 2.38 23.68
C GLU A 673 -10.93 1.32 22.58
N ASP A 674 -12.04 0.80 22.03
CA ASP A 674 -12.08 -0.23 21.00
C ASP A 674 -12.72 0.25 19.69
N PHE A 675 -13.05 1.54 19.56
CA PHE A 675 -13.50 2.14 18.30
C PHE A 675 -12.50 1.98 17.16
N ASN A 676 -11.22 1.72 17.49
CA ASN A 676 -10.19 1.40 16.52
C ASN A 676 -10.08 2.50 15.43
N SER A 677 -9.95 2.13 14.17
CA SER A 677 -9.83 3.07 13.05
C SER A 677 -10.89 2.87 11.98
N TYR A 678 -11.17 3.91 11.19
CA TYR A 678 -12.06 3.77 10.04
C TYR A 678 -11.62 2.64 9.09
N ALA A 679 -10.30 2.38 9.00
CA ALA A 679 -9.76 1.35 8.13
C ALA A 679 -10.14 -0.07 8.58
N THR A 680 -10.14 -0.35 9.89
CA THR A 680 -10.49 -1.67 10.42
C THR A 680 -11.99 -1.97 10.27
N HIS A 681 -12.84 -0.95 10.23
CA HIS A 681 -14.30 -1.08 10.07
C HIS A 681 -14.79 -1.21 8.60
N ARG A 682 -13.88 -1.35 7.62
CA ARG A 682 -14.24 -1.40 6.19
C ARG A 682 -15.08 -2.63 5.78
N GLY A 683 -15.13 -3.69 6.58
CA GLY A 683 -16.05 -4.80 6.35
C GLY A 683 -17.50 -4.52 6.77
N ASP A 684 -17.77 -3.41 7.45
CA ASP A 684 -19.11 -2.97 7.82
C ASP A 684 -19.48 -1.69 7.07
N HIS A 685 -20.40 -1.83 6.12
CA HIS A 685 -20.83 -0.69 5.32
C HIS A 685 -21.53 0.39 6.13
N LEU A 686 -22.15 0.07 7.27
CA LEU A 686 -22.83 1.08 8.09
C LEU A 686 -21.81 2.01 8.77
N THR A 687 -20.74 1.46 9.34
CA THR A 687 -19.64 2.25 9.90
C THR A 687 -18.85 2.96 8.79
N ALA A 688 -18.50 2.26 7.71
CA ALA A 688 -17.64 2.80 6.66
C ALA A 688 -18.30 3.91 5.82
N GLN A 689 -19.61 3.83 5.55
CA GLN A 689 -20.33 4.92 4.87
C GLN A 689 -20.33 6.23 5.68
N ARG A 690 -20.39 6.14 7.01
CA ARG A 690 -20.28 7.30 7.93
C ARG A 690 -18.91 7.98 7.89
N ALA A 691 -17.90 7.29 7.36
CA ALA A 691 -16.57 7.85 7.12
C ALA A 691 -16.47 8.62 5.80
N THR A 692 -17.44 8.48 4.88
CA THR A 692 -17.41 9.14 3.58
C THR A 692 -17.36 10.66 3.78
N PHE A 693 -16.28 11.29 3.31
CA PHE A 693 -16.00 12.71 3.49
C PHE A 693 -15.92 13.17 4.97
N ALA A 694 -15.59 12.26 5.91
CA ALA A 694 -15.49 12.54 7.35
C ALA A 694 -14.20 13.25 7.77
N ASN A 695 -13.29 13.54 6.83
CA ASN A 695 -12.00 14.14 7.14
C ASN A 695 -12.17 15.58 7.67
N PRO A 696 -11.58 15.94 8.83
CA PRO A 696 -11.71 17.28 9.41
C PRO A 696 -10.98 18.38 8.63
N LYS A 697 -10.16 18.01 7.63
CA LYS A 697 -9.47 18.95 6.73
C LYS A 697 -10.17 19.13 5.37
N LEU A 698 -11.33 18.52 5.17
CA LEU A 698 -12.09 18.68 3.92
C LEU A 698 -12.53 20.14 3.75
N LEU A 699 -12.50 20.63 2.51
CA LEU A 699 -12.99 21.95 2.12
C LEU A 699 -14.06 21.76 1.03
N ASN A 700 -15.32 21.93 1.42
CA ASN A 700 -16.46 21.86 0.50
C ASN A 700 -16.91 23.28 0.16
N GLU A 701 -16.75 23.70 -1.09
CA GLU A 701 -16.99 25.07 -1.57
C GLU A 701 -18.45 25.52 -1.44
N MET A 702 -19.37 24.58 -1.16
CA MET A 702 -20.77 24.82 -0.80
C MET A 702 -20.95 25.40 0.61
N CYS A 703 -19.98 25.22 1.51
CA CYS A 703 -20.05 25.63 2.91
C CYS A 703 -19.10 26.79 3.17
N ARG A 704 -19.64 28.01 3.27
CA ARG A 704 -18.86 29.25 3.43
C ARG A 704 -19.23 29.97 4.72
N ASP A 705 -18.25 30.66 5.30
CA ASP A 705 -18.45 31.52 6.46
C ASP A 705 -19.05 32.89 6.06
N GLU A 706 -19.25 33.77 7.04
CA GLU A 706 -19.81 35.11 6.81
C GLU A 706 -18.92 36.00 5.93
N ASN A 707 -17.63 35.68 5.80
CA ASN A 707 -16.67 36.39 4.96
C ASN A 707 -16.58 35.80 3.54
N GLY A 708 -17.26 34.69 3.27
CA GLY A 708 -17.22 33.96 2.01
C GLY A 708 -16.07 32.95 1.88
N GLU A 709 -15.31 32.72 2.94
CA GLU A 709 -14.24 31.72 2.98
C GLU A 709 -14.83 30.32 3.17
N VAL A 710 -14.21 29.31 2.54
CA VAL A 710 -14.68 27.92 2.65
C VAL A 710 -14.37 27.39 4.04
N LYS A 711 -15.40 26.86 4.71
CA LYS A 711 -15.27 26.30 6.06
C LYS A 711 -14.58 24.95 5.99
N GLN A 712 -13.52 24.79 6.79
CA GLN A 712 -12.84 23.51 6.92
C GLN A 712 -13.65 22.56 7.82
N GLY A 713 -13.87 21.34 7.33
CA GLY A 713 -14.51 20.27 8.09
C GLY A 713 -15.33 19.33 7.23
N SER A 714 -15.84 18.26 7.84
CA SER A 714 -16.80 17.33 7.22
C SER A 714 -18.19 17.97 7.14
N LEU A 715 -18.35 18.92 6.21
CA LEU A 715 -19.55 19.75 6.06
C LEU A 715 -20.15 19.62 4.67
N ALA A 716 -21.47 19.72 4.60
CA ALA A 716 -22.24 19.83 3.37
C ALA A 716 -23.44 20.77 3.54
N ARG A 717 -23.96 21.29 2.43
CA ARG A 717 -25.17 22.10 2.39
C ARG A 717 -26.29 21.31 1.72
N ILE A 718 -27.36 21.05 2.46
CA ILE A 718 -28.51 20.31 1.98
C ILE A 718 -29.37 21.24 1.11
N GLU A 719 -29.44 20.91 -0.17
CA GLU A 719 -30.25 21.56 -1.19
C GLU A 719 -31.56 20.81 -1.48
N PRO A 720 -32.67 21.53 -1.74
CA PRO A 720 -32.77 22.98 -1.99
C PRO A 720 -32.95 23.85 -0.72
N GLU A 721 -32.83 23.27 0.48
CA GLU A 721 -33.09 24.00 1.74
C GLU A 721 -32.02 25.05 2.07
N GLY A 722 -30.81 24.93 1.51
CA GLY A 722 -29.67 25.77 1.85
C GLY A 722 -29.14 25.55 3.27
N THR A 723 -29.49 24.43 3.92
CA THR A 723 -29.14 24.15 5.32
C THR A 723 -27.79 23.46 5.42
N GLU A 724 -26.82 24.09 6.08
CA GLU A 724 -25.54 23.44 6.39
C GLU A 724 -25.71 22.35 7.46
N SER A 725 -25.04 21.22 7.29
CA SER A 725 -25.01 20.11 8.23
C SER A 725 -23.65 19.40 8.19
N ARG A 726 -23.42 18.47 9.13
CA ARG A 726 -22.33 17.50 9.00
C ARG A 726 -22.62 16.60 7.81
N MET A 727 -21.57 16.24 7.09
CA MET A 727 -21.67 15.53 5.82
C MET A 727 -22.50 14.24 5.88
N TRP A 728 -22.40 13.47 6.97
CA TRP A 728 -23.18 12.25 7.14
C TRP A 728 -24.69 12.52 7.17
N GLU A 729 -25.14 13.56 7.87
CA GLU A 729 -26.55 13.93 7.95
C GLU A 729 -27.09 14.37 6.58
N ALA A 730 -26.27 15.05 5.77
CA ALA A 730 -26.61 15.38 4.39
C ALA A 730 -26.77 14.11 3.54
N ILE A 731 -25.82 13.16 3.66
CA ILE A 731 -25.88 11.87 2.98
C ILE A 731 -27.15 11.10 3.38
N GLU A 732 -27.41 10.97 4.68
CA GLU A 732 -28.58 10.26 5.22
C GLU A 732 -29.89 10.90 4.70
N THR A 733 -29.96 12.24 4.72
CA THR A 733 -31.09 13.00 4.16
C THR A 733 -31.32 12.68 2.68
N TYR A 734 -30.27 12.63 1.86
CA TYR A 734 -30.40 12.33 0.43
C TYR A 734 -30.70 10.87 0.14
N MET A 735 -30.20 9.95 0.96
CA MET A 735 -30.55 8.53 0.89
C MET A 735 -32.05 8.32 1.15
N GLU A 736 -32.62 8.99 2.16
CA GLU A 736 -34.06 8.96 2.44
C GLU A 736 -34.89 9.53 1.28
N ARG A 737 -34.42 10.63 0.66
CA ARG A 737 -35.05 11.25 -0.52
C ARG A 737 -34.94 10.39 -1.78
N LYS A 738 -34.07 9.38 -1.79
CA LYS A 738 -33.65 8.65 -3.00
C LYS A 738 -33.20 9.60 -4.11
N GLN A 739 -32.46 10.64 -3.71
CA GLN A 739 -32.01 11.71 -4.60
C GLN A 739 -30.80 11.23 -5.42
N PRO A 740 -30.83 11.31 -6.77
CA PRO A 740 -29.62 11.17 -7.58
C PRO A 740 -28.62 12.28 -7.23
N LEU A 741 -27.36 11.93 -6.99
CA LEU A 741 -26.32 12.89 -6.62
C LEU A 741 -25.18 12.96 -7.63
N ILE A 742 -24.49 14.10 -7.63
CA ILE A 742 -23.27 14.36 -8.37
C ILE A 742 -22.19 14.90 -7.42
N ILE A 743 -20.92 14.70 -7.76
CA ILE A 743 -19.80 15.46 -7.17
C ILE A 743 -19.15 16.28 -8.27
N VAL A 744 -18.84 17.54 -7.97
CA VAL A 744 -18.03 18.40 -8.83
C VAL A 744 -16.69 18.63 -8.15
N ALA A 745 -15.57 18.43 -8.85
CA ALA A 745 -14.23 18.53 -8.28
C ALA A 745 -13.24 19.26 -9.20
N GLY A 746 -12.14 19.74 -8.61
CA GLY A 746 -11.02 20.31 -9.35
C GLY A 746 -10.09 19.26 -9.95
N ALA A 747 -8.82 19.63 -10.13
CA ALA A 747 -7.78 18.75 -10.66
C ALA A 747 -7.36 17.65 -9.67
N ASP A 748 -6.80 16.56 -10.18
CA ASP A 748 -6.20 15.46 -9.40
C ASP A 748 -7.14 14.85 -8.34
N TYR A 749 -8.42 14.70 -8.70
CA TYR A 749 -9.43 14.11 -7.80
C TYR A 749 -9.13 12.63 -7.53
N GLY A 750 -9.02 12.29 -6.24
CA GLY A 750 -8.81 10.93 -5.76
C GLY A 750 -7.34 10.51 -5.61
N GLN A 751 -6.42 11.45 -5.37
CA GLN A 751 -5.00 11.11 -5.21
C GLN A 751 -4.68 10.32 -3.92
N GLY A 752 -3.61 9.53 -3.95
CA GLY A 752 -3.10 8.82 -2.77
C GLY A 752 -3.39 7.31 -2.75
N SER A 753 -3.80 6.78 -1.59
CA SER A 753 -3.91 5.33 -1.34
C SER A 753 -4.97 4.63 -2.20
N SER A 754 -4.80 3.35 -2.48
CA SER A 754 -5.68 2.52 -3.34
C SER A 754 -7.04 2.13 -2.74
N ARG A 755 -7.49 2.80 -1.66
CA ARG A 755 -8.70 2.42 -0.91
C ARG A 755 -9.97 2.52 -1.78
N ASP A 756 -10.68 1.41 -1.92
CA ASP A 756 -11.92 1.29 -2.70
C ASP A 756 -13.13 1.95 -2.02
N TRP A 757 -13.10 2.08 -0.69
CA TRP A 757 -14.13 2.79 0.09
C TRP A 757 -14.31 4.26 -0.30
N ALA A 758 -13.29 4.89 -0.90
CA ALA A 758 -13.44 6.20 -1.50
C ALA A 758 -14.43 6.21 -2.68
N ALA A 759 -14.63 5.08 -3.37
CA ALA A 759 -15.64 4.88 -4.41
C ALA A 759 -16.93 4.24 -3.86
N LYS A 760 -16.82 3.23 -2.98
CA LYS A 760 -17.99 2.57 -2.36
C LYS A 760 -18.82 3.56 -1.56
N GLY A 761 -18.19 4.38 -0.73
CA GLY A 761 -18.86 5.39 0.11
C GLY A 761 -19.67 6.39 -0.73
N VAL A 762 -19.06 6.98 -1.76
CA VAL A 762 -19.74 7.95 -2.63
C VAL A 762 -20.89 7.30 -3.42
N ARG A 763 -20.70 6.08 -3.92
CA ARG A 763 -21.76 5.36 -4.65
C ARG A 763 -22.94 5.04 -3.74
N LEU A 764 -22.66 4.60 -2.51
CA LEU A 764 -23.68 4.26 -1.51
C LEU A 764 -24.43 5.49 -0.98
N ALA A 765 -23.77 6.66 -0.98
CA ALA A 765 -24.44 7.94 -0.72
C ALA A 765 -25.46 8.33 -1.79
N GLY A 766 -25.41 7.72 -2.99
CA GLY A 766 -26.32 8.00 -4.11
C GLY A 766 -25.67 8.77 -5.27
N VAL A 767 -24.35 8.93 -5.27
CA VAL A 767 -23.63 9.59 -6.37
C VAL A 767 -23.64 8.69 -7.61
N GLU A 768 -24.18 9.21 -8.71
CA GLU A 768 -24.23 8.51 -10.01
C GLU A 768 -23.09 8.96 -10.93
N THR A 769 -22.69 10.24 -10.85
CA THR A 769 -21.67 10.85 -11.70
C THR A 769 -20.70 11.70 -10.88
N ILE A 770 -19.42 11.73 -11.28
CA ILE A 770 -18.45 12.70 -10.80
C ILE A 770 -17.93 13.47 -12.00
N VAL A 771 -18.00 14.81 -11.93
CA VAL A 771 -17.40 15.72 -12.91
C VAL A 771 -16.16 16.33 -12.27
N ALA A 772 -14.99 16.11 -12.85
CA ALA A 772 -13.74 16.67 -12.34
C ALA A 772 -12.93 17.35 -13.44
N GLU A 773 -11.96 18.19 -13.06
CA GLU A 773 -10.97 18.72 -14.01
C GLU A 773 -9.88 17.67 -14.34
N GLY A 774 -9.71 16.67 -13.46
CA GLY A 774 -8.88 15.50 -13.69
C GLY A 774 -9.05 14.43 -12.62
N PHE A 775 -8.73 13.18 -12.96
CA PHE A 775 -8.81 12.03 -12.04
C PHE A 775 -7.47 11.31 -11.90
N GLU A 776 -7.21 10.84 -10.69
CA GLU A 776 -6.14 9.88 -10.44
C GLU A 776 -6.52 8.46 -10.83
N ARG A 777 -5.54 7.72 -11.40
CA ARG A 777 -5.80 6.46 -12.13
C ARG A 777 -6.59 5.43 -11.31
N ILE A 778 -6.11 5.10 -10.12
CA ILE A 778 -6.69 4.05 -9.27
C ILE A 778 -8.10 4.43 -8.82
N HIS A 779 -8.29 5.69 -8.39
CA HIS A 779 -9.59 6.14 -7.92
C HIS A 779 -10.63 6.11 -9.05
N ARG A 780 -10.27 6.59 -10.25
CA ARG A 780 -11.12 6.49 -11.44
C ARG A 780 -11.55 5.04 -11.72
N THR A 781 -10.61 4.10 -11.69
CA THR A 781 -10.93 2.67 -11.87
C THR A 781 -11.88 2.15 -10.79
N ASN A 782 -11.69 2.53 -9.53
CA ASN A 782 -12.61 2.16 -8.45
C ASN A 782 -14.01 2.75 -8.65
N LEU A 783 -14.14 3.99 -9.13
CA LEU A 783 -15.43 4.60 -9.47
C LEU A 783 -16.17 3.80 -10.55
N VAL A 784 -15.47 3.42 -11.62
CA VAL A 784 -16.02 2.55 -12.68
C VAL A 784 -16.43 1.19 -12.12
N GLY A 785 -15.61 0.61 -11.25
CA GLY A 785 -15.91 -0.66 -10.56
C GLY A 785 -17.18 -0.62 -9.71
N MET A 786 -17.53 0.55 -9.17
CA MET A 786 -18.79 0.79 -8.44
C MET A 786 -19.94 1.31 -9.32
N GLY A 787 -19.72 1.43 -10.62
CA GLY A 787 -20.72 1.91 -11.56
C GLY A 787 -21.01 3.41 -11.47
N VAL A 788 -20.11 4.21 -10.89
CA VAL A 788 -20.14 5.68 -10.96
C VAL A 788 -19.55 6.11 -12.30
N LEU A 789 -20.17 7.09 -12.98
CA LEU A 789 -19.64 7.63 -14.24
C LEU A 789 -18.63 8.75 -13.97
N PRO A 790 -17.31 8.55 -14.22
CA PRO A 790 -16.37 9.66 -14.20
C PRO A 790 -16.46 10.43 -15.53
N VAL A 791 -16.65 11.74 -15.47
CA VAL A 791 -16.57 12.64 -16.62
C VAL A 791 -15.63 13.81 -16.31
N GLU A 792 -14.93 14.28 -17.33
CA GLU A 792 -13.88 15.30 -17.19
C GLU A 792 -14.26 16.55 -17.98
N PHE A 793 -14.09 17.74 -17.40
CA PHE A 793 -14.22 19.00 -18.14
C PHE A 793 -13.27 19.03 -19.35
N LYS A 794 -13.63 19.78 -20.39
CA LYS A 794 -12.70 20.01 -21.51
C LYS A 794 -11.56 20.91 -21.03
N ALA A 795 -10.40 20.77 -21.68
CA ALA A 795 -9.21 21.53 -21.30
C ALA A 795 -9.49 23.05 -21.31
N GLY A 796 -9.29 23.69 -20.17
CA GLY A 796 -9.54 25.12 -19.97
C GLY A 796 -10.90 25.46 -19.35
N ASP A 797 -11.84 24.51 -19.32
CA ASP A 797 -13.11 24.63 -18.61
C ASP A 797 -12.95 24.09 -17.18
N THR A 798 -13.55 24.78 -16.21
CA THR A 798 -13.46 24.43 -14.78
C THR A 798 -14.79 24.67 -14.08
N ARG A 799 -14.94 24.15 -12.86
CA ARG A 799 -16.11 24.46 -12.01
C ARG A 799 -16.29 25.97 -11.79
N GLU A 800 -15.18 26.72 -11.70
CA GLU A 800 -15.16 28.16 -11.53
C GLU A 800 -15.60 28.90 -12.80
N THR A 801 -15.22 28.40 -13.98
CA THR A 801 -15.59 28.98 -15.27
C THR A 801 -17.10 29.04 -15.46
N TYR A 802 -17.81 28.03 -14.95
CA TYR A 802 -19.28 27.96 -15.00
C TYR A 802 -19.98 28.54 -13.77
N GLY A 803 -19.21 28.99 -12.77
CA GLY A 803 -19.72 29.60 -11.54
C GLY A 803 -20.55 28.63 -10.70
N ILE A 804 -20.14 27.35 -10.62
CA ILE A 804 -20.87 26.31 -9.89
C ILE A 804 -20.81 26.60 -8.39
N ASP A 805 -21.96 26.79 -7.75
CA ASP A 805 -22.07 27.11 -6.30
C ASP A 805 -22.80 26.05 -5.47
N GLY A 806 -23.32 25.02 -6.13
CA GLY A 806 -23.99 23.88 -5.52
C GLY A 806 -25.52 24.01 -5.49
N THR A 807 -26.11 25.15 -5.84
CA THR A 807 -27.57 25.33 -5.87
C THR A 807 -28.23 24.72 -7.12
N GLU A 808 -27.43 24.39 -8.13
CA GLU A 808 -27.87 23.87 -9.41
C GLU A 808 -28.35 22.41 -9.33
N THR A 809 -28.98 21.96 -10.42
CA THR A 809 -29.21 20.53 -10.68
C THR A 809 -28.56 20.14 -12.00
N PHE A 810 -28.15 18.87 -12.11
CA PHE A 810 -27.31 18.41 -13.20
C PHE A 810 -27.91 17.21 -13.94
N ASP A 811 -27.79 17.21 -15.26
CA ASP A 811 -28.04 16.04 -16.11
C ASP A 811 -26.78 15.70 -16.91
N VAL A 812 -26.60 14.42 -17.28
CA VAL A 812 -25.55 13.99 -18.24
C VAL A 812 -26.21 13.23 -19.39
N VAL A 813 -25.97 13.70 -20.62
CA VAL A 813 -26.63 13.20 -21.84
C VAL A 813 -25.60 12.82 -22.90
N GLY A 814 -25.83 11.70 -23.58
CA GLY A 814 -25.04 11.24 -24.72
C GLY A 814 -24.93 9.71 -24.78
N ASP A 815 -24.47 9.19 -25.93
CA ASP A 815 -24.22 7.76 -26.11
C ASP A 815 -22.85 7.38 -25.53
N ILE A 816 -22.83 6.48 -24.56
CA ILE A 816 -21.61 6.11 -23.84
C ILE A 816 -20.75 5.17 -24.70
N SER A 817 -19.55 5.62 -25.03
CA SER A 817 -18.47 4.82 -25.61
C SER A 817 -17.12 5.28 -25.04
N PRO A 818 -16.02 4.54 -25.23
CA PRO A 818 -14.75 4.88 -24.60
C PRO A 818 -14.28 6.29 -24.99
N ARG A 819 -14.00 7.14 -23.99
CA ARG A 819 -13.49 8.51 -24.16
C ARG A 819 -14.34 9.45 -25.02
N CYS A 820 -15.63 9.14 -25.21
CA CYS A 820 -16.50 9.96 -26.03
C CYS A 820 -16.83 11.32 -25.38
N ASP A 821 -17.35 12.24 -26.19
CA ASP A 821 -17.89 13.50 -25.70
C ASP A 821 -19.33 13.27 -25.22
N LEU A 822 -19.62 13.76 -24.02
CA LEU A 822 -20.96 13.82 -23.43
C LEU A 822 -21.30 15.29 -23.13
N THR A 823 -22.56 15.58 -22.82
CA THR A 823 -23.02 16.92 -22.42
C THR A 823 -23.46 16.89 -20.97
N LEU A 824 -22.83 17.72 -20.13
CA LEU A 824 -23.29 18.06 -18.79
C LEU A 824 -24.25 19.25 -18.90
N ILE A 825 -25.50 19.07 -18.46
CA ILE A 825 -26.52 20.10 -18.43
C ILE A 825 -26.59 20.67 -17.01
N ILE A 826 -26.30 21.95 -16.84
CA ILE A 826 -26.35 22.67 -15.57
C ILE A 826 -27.64 23.50 -15.54
N ASN A 827 -28.59 23.11 -14.71
CA ASN A 827 -29.87 23.80 -14.53
C ASN A 827 -29.79 24.70 -13.29
N ARG A 828 -29.70 26.01 -13.51
CA ARG A 828 -29.55 27.02 -12.45
C ARG A 828 -30.87 27.34 -11.76
N ALA A 829 -30.80 27.80 -10.52
CA ALA A 829 -31.97 28.19 -9.73
C ALA A 829 -32.79 29.35 -10.36
N ASN A 830 -32.16 30.18 -11.19
CA ASN A 830 -32.81 31.27 -11.93
C ASN A 830 -33.59 30.80 -13.18
N GLY A 831 -33.56 29.50 -13.50
CA GLY A 831 -34.20 28.89 -14.67
C GLY A 831 -33.34 28.87 -15.94
N GLU A 832 -32.10 29.35 -15.89
CA GLU A 832 -31.12 29.23 -16.97
C GLU A 832 -30.56 27.81 -17.05
N THR A 833 -30.37 27.31 -18.27
CA THR A 833 -29.71 26.03 -18.53
C THR A 833 -28.43 26.29 -19.32
N VAL A 834 -27.32 25.70 -18.85
CA VAL A 834 -26.00 25.77 -19.52
C VAL A 834 -25.60 24.36 -19.95
N GLU A 835 -25.26 24.19 -21.22
CA GLU A 835 -24.73 22.93 -21.76
C GLU A 835 -23.21 22.98 -21.83
N VAL A 836 -22.55 22.02 -21.18
CA VAL A 836 -21.10 21.94 -21.05
C VAL A 836 -20.60 20.63 -21.68
N PRO A 837 -19.74 20.68 -22.71
CA PRO A 837 -19.11 19.47 -23.24
C PRO A 837 -18.15 18.89 -22.20
N VAL A 838 -18.23 17.58 -21.96
CA VAL A 838 -17.35 16.84 -21.04
C VAL A 838 -16.85 15.56 -21.72
N THR A 839 -15.71 15.05 -21.28
CA THR A 839 -15.14 13.79 -21.77
C THR A 839 -15.56 12.65 -20.85
N CYS A 840 -16.16 11.60 -21.39
CA CYS A 840 -16.39 10.35 -20.66
C CYS A 840 -15.05 9.71 -20.27
N ARG A 841 -14.80 9.44 -18.99
CA ARG A 841 -13.55 8.81 -18.53
C ARG A 841 -13.69 7.30 -18.30
N LEU A 842 -14.60 6.67 -19.02
CA LEU A 842 -14.50 5.25 -19.34
C LEU A 842 -13.47 5.12 -20.46
N ASP A 843 -12.27 4.68 -20.12
CA ASP A 843 -11.11 4.74 -21.00
C ASP A 843 -11.06 3.55 -21.97
N THR A 844 -11.75 2.44 -21.66
CA THR A 844 -11.72 1.21 -22.46
C THR A 844 -13.12 0.63 -22.71
N ALA A 845 -13.26 -0.23 -23.73
CA ALA A 845 -14.51 -0.95 -23.99
C ALA A 845 -14.91 -1.89 -22.84
N ALA A 846 -13.92 -2.47 -22.15
CA ALA A 846 -14.18 -3.32 -20.99
C ALA A 846 -14.78 -2.52 -19.83
N GLU A 847 -14.32 -1.29 -19.61
CA GLU A 847 -14.87 -0.38 -18.60
C GLU A 847 -16.30 0.05 -18.93
N VAL A 848 -16.62 0.28 -20.21
CA VAL A 848 -18.01 0.51 -20.65
C VAL A 848 -18.90 -0.69 -20.30
N ASN A 849 -18.43 -1.92 -20.51
CA ASN A 849 -19.19 -3.12 -20.14
C ASN A 849 -19.38 -3.24 -18.62
N VAL A 850 -18.34 -2.96 -17.81
CA VAL A 850 -18.45 -2.92 -16.33
C VAL A 850 -19.45 -1.86 -15.89
N TYR A 851 -19.33 -0.64 -16.40
CA TYR A 851 -20.24 0.45 -16.09
C TYR A 851 -21.68 0.09 -16.45
N ASN A 852 -21.95 -0.38 -17.67
CA ASN A 852 -23.29 -0.75 -18.13
C ASN A 852 -23.90 -1.89 -17.29
N ALA A 853 -23.07 -2.81 -16.78
CA ALA A 853 -23.54 -3.85 -15.90
C ALA A 853 -23.95 -3.36 -14.50
N GLY A 854 -23.50 -2.16 -14.09
CA GLY A 854 -23.76 -1.57 -12.77
C GLY A 854 -22.54 -1.53 -11.85
N GLY A 855 -21.40 -2.04 -12.31
CA GLY A 855 -20.20 -2.27 -11.52
C GLY A 855 -19.61 -3.65 -11.77
N VAL A 856 -18.43 -3.92 -11.20
CA VAL A 856 -17.68 -5.16 -11.45
C VAL A 856 -18.39 -6.39 -10.89
N LEU A 857 -18.92 -6.29 -9.66
CA LEU A 857 -19.63 -7.38 -9.00
C LEU A 857 -20.96 -7.69 -9.70
N GLN A 858 -21.68 -6.67 -10.15
CA GLN A 858 -22.92 -6.82 -10.92
C GLN A 858 -22.67 -7.45 -12.29
N ARG A 859 -21.56 -7.07 -12.96
CA ARG A 859 -21.13 -7.71 -14.20
C ARG A 859 -20.86 -9.18 -13.99
N PHE A 860 -20.06 -9.52 -12.99
CA PHE A 860 -19.76 -10.92 -12.70
C PHE A 860 -21.02 -11.72 -12.41
N ALA A 861 -21.93 -11.21 -11.56
CA ALA A 861 -23.17 -11.91 -11.25
C ALA A 861 -24.02 -12.19 -12.50
N LYS A 862 -24.12 -11.22 -13.43
CA LYS A 862 -24.83 -11.39 -14.71
C LYS A 862 -24.15 -12.44 -15.61
N ASP A 863 -22.83 -12.35 -15.76
CA ASP A 863 -22.06 -13.29 -16.57
C ASP A 863 -22.15 -14.71 -16.00
N PHE A 864 -22.08 -14.84 -14.68
CA PHE A 864 -22.22 -16.10 -13.95
C PHE A 864 -23.58 -16.75 -14.20
N LEU A 865 -24.68 -16.02 -13.99
CA LEU A 865 -26.04 -16.53 -14.16
C LEU A 865 -26.39 -16.82 -15.63
N ALA A 866 -25.76 -16.14 -16.58
CA ALA A 866 -25.94 -16.42 -18.01
C ALA A 866 -25.16 -17.66 -18.48
N SER A 867 -24.11 -18.04 -17.75
CA SER A 867 -23.26 -19.21 -18.04
C SER A 867 -23.68 -20.50 -17.34
N ALA A 868 -24.54 -20.38 -16.32
CA ALA A 868 -25.15 -21.49 -15.57
C ALA A 868 -26.36 -22.07 -16.32
#